data_AF-A0A8F3AIN9-F1
#
_entry.id   AF-A0A8F3AIN9-F1
#
_cell.length_a   1.000
_cell.length_b   1.000
_cell.length_c   1.000
_cell.angle_alpha   90.00
_cell.angle_beta   90.00
_cell.angle_gamma   90.00
#
_symmetry.space_group_name_H-M   'P 1'
#
loop_
_entity.id
_entity.type
_entity.pdbx_description
1 polymer ?
#
loop_
_entity_poly.entity_id
_entity_poly.type
_entity_poly.pdbx_seq_one_letter_code
_entity_poly.pdbx_strand_id
1 'polypeptide(L)'
;MAEEQTSKTSSSNSTKKEPSNGAPAAPPASFVPTRPQVLTSKDKDTKRLVVVLSQACLETHKIGTGASAGDKYALLNCDDHQGLLRKMGRDIAEARPDITHQCLLTLLDSPINKAGRLQVFIHTARGVLIEVNPSVRIPRTFKRFSGLMVQLLHKLSIRSVNSEEKLLKVIKNPITDHLPTKCRKITLSFDAEIRRVQDYVETLDEDESICVFVGAMARGQDNFADEYVDEKIGLSNYPLSASVACSKFCHGCEDVWGSMKEAHIADNRSTLEDACNSYGFMTESETDGSSAESTVPKQKTTVSIDDLYRRSSQYQLWSFTSDELDHVKKSTYENGRMAAIERFEETKEKMSLEKGEVFAQHADKLTSDKVLDLITFDEQQKYLQFFAQQILQTCAHFRMPTQVKATAVAFFQRFYLHNSPMTYHPKNIVFTCVFLAAKSENYFISIDSFCSLLPKTEKSDILNLEFDVLQSLRFTLLVHHPFRPLYGFFLDLQQVLMHPTPVMYDVNIDTIGTLYDEAKKWLNDYALLSDVAFLFTPPQIALAALYDCNKRVTNRYLKIKFSKSNDGTHLESITEEDPEETSEGKGENMDTKATDPENKVSQKPHGQSPVNLYEELVKTIRRCISVAKTKIETSREECIEIDKKCVYVLNPGKVLKKKLKALSSETVTN
;
A
#
# COMPACT_ATOMS: atom_id res chain seq x y z
N MET A 1 -29.43 -6.29 78.50
CA MET A 1 -29.73 -4.90 78.09
C MET A 1 -28.61 -4.42 77.20
N ALA A 2 -28.94 -3.58 76.22
CA ALA A 2 -28.09 -2.65 75.43
C ALA A 2 -26.63 -3.01 75.06
N GLU A 3 -26.38 -2.83 73.77
CA GLU A 3 -25.10 -2.83 73.05
C GLU A 3 -24.09 -1.80 73.55
N GLU A 4 -22.79 -2.01 73.26
CA GLU A 4 -22.00 -1.00 72.52
C GLU A 4 -20.77 -1.59 71.79
N GLN A 5 -20.17 -0.81 70.89
CA GLN A 5 -19.23 -1.19 69.82
C GLN A 5 -18.06 -0.19 69.72
N THR A 6 -16.83 -0.49 69.26
CA THR A 6 -16.16 -1.76 68.85
C THR A 6 -14.65 -1.49 68.74
N SER A 7 -13.77 -2.46 69.04
CA SER A 7 -12.37 -2.41 68.56
C SER A 7 -11.75 -3.81 68.38
N LYS A 8 -11.42 -4.19 67.14
CA LYS A 8 -10.65 -5.41 66.85
C LYS A 8 -9.19 -5.06 66.57
N THR A 9 -8.30 -5.55 67.42
CA THR A 9 -6.87 -5.66 67.14
C THR A 9 -6.45 -7.07 67.54
N SER A 10 -6.04 -7.91 66.60
CA SER A 10 -5.51 -9.24 66.90
C SER A 10 -4.48 -9.66 65.86
N SER A 11 -3.22 -9.58 66.27
CA SER A 11 -2.12 -10.34 65.69
C SER A 11 -2.35 -11.85 65.89
N SER A 12 -1.88 -12.67 64.94
CA SER A 12 -1.65 -14.10 65.19
C SER A 12 -0.58 -14.65 64.24
N ASN A 13 0.34 -15.42 64.81
CA ASN A 13 1.57 -15.91 64.17
C ASN A 13 1.36 -16.78 62.93
N SER A 14 2.39 -16.77 62.08
CA SER A 14 2.60 -17.73 61.01
C SER A 14 3.05 -19.10 61.54
N THR A 15 2.37 -20.16 61.09
CA THR A 15 2.93 -21.52 61.07
C THR A 15 3.20 -21.91 59.63
N LYS A 16 4.48 -22.07 59.27
CA LYS A 16 4.90 -22.60 57.96
C LYS A 16 4.37 -24.03 57.80
N LYS A 17 3.71 -24.29 56.67
CA LYS A 17 3.62 -25.64 56.07
C LYS A 17 4.55 -25.66 54.86
N GLU A 18 5.48 -26.61 54.85
CA GLU A 18 6.23 -26.95 53.64
C GLU A 18 5.28 -27.68 52.66
N PRO A 19 5.29 -27.34 51.36
CA PRO A 19 4.58 -28.13 50.36
C PRO A 19 5.42 -29.35 49.97
N SER A 20 4.80 -30.52 50.01
CA SER A 20 5.36 -31.78 49.52
C SER A 20 5.58 -31.75 48.00
N ASN A 21 6.70 -32.32 47.54
CA ASN A 21 7.03 -32.50 46.13
C ASN A 21 5.92 -33.22 45.34
N GLY A 22 5.75 -32.82 44.07
CA GLY A 22 5.42 -33.75 42.99
C GLY A 22 3.95 -34.03 42.70
N ALA A 23 3.20 -33.02 42.24
CA ALA A 23 2.04 -33.24 41.38
C ALA A 23 2.08 -32.20 40.23
N PRO A 24 1.90 -32.59 38.96
CA PRO A 24 1.80 -31.62 37.88
C PRO A 24 0.56 -30.74 38.11
N ALA A 25 0.73 -29.42 38.03
CA ALA A 25 -0.37 -28.48 38.22
C ALA A 25 -1.47 -28.76 37.19
N ALA A 26 -2.70 -28.96 37.65
CA ALA A 26 -3.83 -29.17 36.76
C ALA A 26 -3.96 -27.98 35.78
N PRO A 27 -4.24 -28.24 34.49
CA PRO A 27 -4.36 -27.17 33.51
C PRO A 27 -5.45 -26.16 33.90
N PRO A 28 -5.30 -24.88 33.53
CA PRO A 28 -6.26 -23.85 33.88
C PRO A 28 -7.66 -24.19 33.38
N ALA A 29 -8.67 -23.91 34.20
CA ALA A 29 -10.08 -24.28 33.94
C ALA A 29 -10.70 -23.64 32.67
N SER A 30 -9.99 -22.72 32.01
CA SER A 30 -10.33 -22.20 30.69
C SER A 30 -9.07 -21.86 29.90
N PHE A 31 -9.02 -22.34 28.66
CA PHE A 31 -8.02 -21.94 27.66
C PHE A 31 -8.52 -20.84 26.72
N VAL A 32 -9.73 -20.29 26.94
CA VAL A 32 -10.28 -19.20 26.12
C VAL A 32 -9.45 -17.93 26.36
N PRO A 33 -8.80 -17.36 25.34
CA PRO A 33 -7.90 -16.22 25.52
C PRO A 33 -8.69 -14.95 25.85
N THR A 34 -8.71 -14.56 27.13
CA THR A 34 -9.21 -13.26 27.58
C THR A 34 -8.19 -12.15 27.33
N ARG A 35 -8.65 -10.89 27.20
CA ARG A 35 -7.73 -9.75 27.13
C ARG A 35 -6.88 -9.67 28.42
N PRO A 36 -5.54 -9.47 28.32
CA PRO A 36 -4.71 -9.21 29.49
C PRO A 36 -5.20 -8.00 30.27
N GLN A 37 -4.97 -8.00 31.59
CA GLN A 37 -5.29 -6.87 32.44
C GLN A 37 -4.41 -5.68 32.08
N VAL A 38 -5.02 -4.49 31.98
CA VAL A 38 -4.31 -3.26 31.60
C VAL A 38 -3.49 -2.77 32.79
N LEU A 39 -2.17 -2.67 32.60
CA LEU A 39 -1.26 -2.11 33.60
C LEU A 39 -1.52 -0.62 33.81
N THR A 40 -1.32 -0.15 35.04
CA THR A 40 -1.34 1.27 35.42
C THR A 40 -0.31 1.51 36.52
N SER A 41 0.08 2.77 36.75
CA SER A 41 0.99 3.19 37.83
C SER A 41 0.56 2.83 39.27
N LYS A 42 -0.66 2.31 39.45
CA LYS A 42 -1.13 1.79 40.75
C LYS A 42 -0.64 0.38 41.07
N ASP A 43 -0.45 -0.45 40.05
CA ASP A 43 0.15 -1.77 40.20
C ASP A 43 1.66 -1.61 40.12
N LYS A 44 2.36 -2.06 41.16
CA LYS A 44 3.83 -1.99 41.29
C LYS A 44 4.51 -3.35 41.42
N ASP A 45 3.75 -4.44 41.33
CA ASP A 45 4.22 -5.79 41.66
C ASP A 45 4.38 -6.67 40.42
N THR A 46 3.60 -6.44 39.34
CA THR A 46 3.74 -7.26 38.12
C THR A 46 5.02 -6.94 37.32
N LYS A 47 5.77 -7.99 36.93
CA LYS A 47 6.97 -7.90 36.07
C LYS A 47 6.61 -7.35 34.68
N ARG A 48 7.14 -6.16 34.37
CA ARG A 48 6.85 -5.40 33.14
C ARG A 48 8.09 -4.71 32.58
N LEU A 49 8.03 -4.37 31.30
CA LEU A 49 8.92 -3.41 30.65
C LEU A 49 8.31 -2.02 30.80
N VAL A 50 9.06 -1.09 31.40
CA VAL A 50 8.72 0.33 31.42
C VAL A 50 9.60 1.06 30.41
N VAL A 51 9.01 1.89 29.55
CA VAL A 51 9.76 2.73 28.60
C VAL A 51 9.46 4.20 28.88
N VAL A 52 10.51 4.98 29.14
CA VAL A 52 10.42 6.42 29.43
C VAL A 52 11.03 7.21 28.27
N LEU A 53 10.17 7.74 27.40
CA LEU A 53 10.58 8.61 26.29
C LEU A 53 10.96 9.98 26.87
N SER A 54 12.27 10.22 26.96
CA SER A 54 12.87 11.38 27.64
C SER A 54 13.21 12.51 26.66
N GLN A 55 13.22 13.76 27.14
CA GLN A 55 13.45 14.95 26.29
C GLN A 55 12.48 15.08 25.11
N ALA A 56 11.25 14.57 25.24
CA ALA A 56 10.26 14.61 24.17
C ALA A 56 9.85 16.06 23.86
N CYS A 57 10.01 16.48 22.60
CA CYS A 57 9.77 17.85 22.13
C CYS A 57 8.27 18.16 21.93
N LEU A 58 7.47 18.03 22.99
CA LEU A 58 6.02 18.27 22.98
C LEU A 58 5.70 19.65 23.55
N GLU A 59 5.68 20.67 22.68
CA GLU A 59 5.45 22.06 23.07
C GLU A 59 4.31 22.69 22.25
N THR A 60 3.36 23.35 22.92
CA THR A 60 2.24 24.05 22.27
C THR A 60 2.51 25.54 22.13
N HIS A 61 2.24 26.12 20.96
CA HIS A 61 2.29 27.56 20.73
C HIS A 61 0.97 28.08 20.13
N LYS A 62 0.64 29.35 20.40
CA LYS A 62 -0.55 30.03 19.90
C LYS A 62 -0.29 30.62 18.51
N ILE A 63 -1.06 30.20 17.52
CA ILE A 63 -0.93 30.61 16.11
C ILE A 63 -2.14 31.45 15.73
N GLY A 64 -2.11 32.71 16.17
CA GLY A 64 -3.13 33.71 15.85
C GLY A 64 -3.19 34.83 16.88
N THR A 65 -3.17 36.08 16.41
CA THR A 65 -3.35 37.30 17.20
C THR A 65 -4.41 38.24 16.56
N GLY A 66 -5.34 37.67 15.80
CA GLY A 66 -6.42 38.41 15.13
C GLY A 66 -7.75 38.24 15.87
N ALA A 67 -8.44 39.35 16.16
CA ALA A 67 -9.64 39.38 16.99
C ALA A 67 -10.83 38.53 16.49
N SER A 68 -10.82 38.10 15.22
CA SER A 68 -11.90 37.29 14.60
C SER A 68 -11.51 35.82 14.37
N ALA A 69 -10.32 35.38 14.78
CA ALA A 69 -9.88 33.99 14.68
C ALA A 69 -9.50 33.49 16.07
N GLY A 70 -10.37 32.69 16.68
CA GLY A 70 -10.20 32.19 18.05
C GLY A 70 -8.88 31.46 18.27
N ASP A 71 -8.43 31.47 19.53
CA ASP A 71 -7.12 31.00 20.01
C ASP A 71 -6.73 29.60 19.51
N LYS A 72 -6.06 29.56 18.36
CA LYS A 72 -5.65 28.33 17.69
C LYS A 72 -4.27 27.92 18.17
N TYR A 73 -4.20 26.87 18.98
CA TYR A 73 -2.93 26.28 19.41
C TYR A 73 -2.49 25.18 18.44
N ALA A 74 -1.18 25.05 18.24
CA ALA A 74 -0.56 23.93 17.53
C ALA A 74 0.66 23.40 18.28
N LEU A 75 1.03 22.16 17.99
CA LEU A 75 2.28 21.55 18.47
C LEU A 75 3.43 22.02 17.59
N LEU A 76 4.50 22.51 18.20
CA LEU A 76 5.68 23.06 17.54
C LEU A 76 6.44 21.95 16.78
N ASN A 77 6.80 22.19 15.51
CA ASN A 77 7.56 21.24 14.68
C ASN A 77 8.51 21.97 13.71
N CYS A 78 9.49 21.25 13.18
CA CYS A 78 10.48 21.74 12.23
C CYS A 78 9.93 22.07 10.82
N ASP A 79 8.74 21.57 10.46
CA ASP A 79 8.21 21.71 9.09
C ASP A 79 7.26 22.91 8.97
N ASP A 80 6.22 22.98 9.80
CA ASP A 80 5.18 24.02 9.70
C ASP A 80 5.60 25.33 10.42
N HIS A 81 6.55 25.29 11.37
CA HIS A 81 6.81 26.40 12.30
C HIS A 81 8.23 27.00 12.23
N GLN A 82 8.97 26.80 11.14
CA GLN A 82 10.36 27.29 10.96
C GLN A 82 10.52 28.79 11.27
N GLY A 83 9.61 29.62 10.76
CA GLY A 83 9.66 31.08 10.97
C GLY A 83 9.36 31.50 12.42
N LEU A 84 8.65 30.69 13.19
CA LEU A 84 8.40 30.90 14.61
C LEU A 84 9.61 30.47 15.45
N LEU A 85 10.17 29.28 15.17
CA LEU A 85 11.38 28.77 15.81
C LEU A 85 12.55 29.75 15.68
N ARG A 86 12.75 30.30 14.47
CA ARG A 86 13.76 31.33 14.20
C ARG A 86 13.54 32.62 15.00
N LYS A 87 12.28 33.05 15.20
CA LYS A 87 11.95 34.20 16.07
C LYS A 87 12.17 33.92 17.55
N MET A 88 12.06 32.67 17.97
CA MET A 88 12.34 32.22 19.35
C MET A 88 13.83 31.98 19.61
N GLY A 89 14.71 32.16 18.61
CA GLY A 89 16.15 31.92 18.75
C GLY A 89 16.54 30.45 18.95
N ARG A 90 15.66 29.51 18.60
CA ARG A 90 15.90 28.06 18.74
C ARG A 90 16.34 27.44 17.43
N ASP A 91 17.11 26.35 17.51
CA ASP A 91 17.40 25.54 16.34
C ASP A 91 16.10 24.89 15.83
N ILE A 92 15.94 24.92 14.51
CA ILE A 92 14.82 24.32 13.80
C ILE A 92 14.89 22.79 13.90
N ALA A 93 16.10 22.23 13.96
CA ALA A 93 16.33 20.79 14.02
C ALA A 93 15.88 20.12 15.33
N GLU A 94 15.75 20.88 16.43
CA GLU A 94 15.32 20.36 17.74
C GLU A 94 13.83 20.07 17.81
N ALA A 95 12.99 20.79 17.04
CA ALA A 95 11.54 20.71 17.14
C ALA A 95 10.97 19.46 16.45
N ARG A 96 11.20 18.28 17.04
CA ARG A 96 10.90 16.95 16.46
C ARG A 96 9.92 16.10 17.29
N PRO A 97 8.66 16.55 17.50
CA PRO A 97 7.62 15.74 18.13
C PRO A 97 7.26 14.45 17.36
N ASP A 98 7.63 14.37 16.08
CA ASP A 98 7.47 13.19 15.23
C ASP A 98 8.32 11.99 15.70
N ILE A 99 9.48 12.23 16.33
CA ILE A 99 10.30 11.16 16.92
C ILE A 99 9.51 10.47 18.05
N THR A 100 8.88 11.25 18.93
CA THR A 100 8.01 10.73 19.99
C THR A 100 6.81 9.99 19.40
N HIS A 101 6.19 10.55 18.35
CA HIS A 101 5.07 9.90 17.64
C HIS A 101 5.46 8.53 17.07
N GLN A 102 6.60 8.43 16.39
CA GLN A 102 7.10 7.18 15.84
C GLN A 102 7.41 6.15 16.92
N CYS A 103 8.07 6.56 18.02
CA CYS A 103 8.33 5.67 19.16
C CYS A 103 7.04 5.11 19.77
N LEU A 104 6.01 5.95 19.97
CA LEU A 104 4.71 5.51 20.49
C LEU A 104 4.00 4.52 19.57
N LEU A 105 4.10 4.69 18.23
CA LEU A 105 3.55 3.72 17.30
C LEU A 105 4.26 2.36 17.40
N THR A 106 5.60 2.36 17.38
CA THR A 106 6.42 1.15 17.54
C THR A 106 6.13 0.43 18.86
N LEU A 107 6.10 1.17 19.96
CA LEU A 107 5.84 0.63 21.30
C LEU A 107 4.42 0.08 21.44
N LEU A 108 3.39 0.80 21.02
CA LEU A 108 2.00 0.36 21.24
C LEU A 108 1.54 -0.73 20.27
N ASP A 109 2.22 -0.92 19.14
CA ASP A 109 1.99 -2.05 18.22
C ASP A 109 2.73 -3.32 18.62
N SER A 110 3.80 -3.22 19.41
CA SER A 110 4.62 -4.36 19.81
C SER A 110 3.82 -5.51 20.44
N PRO A 111 4.21 -6.78 20.20
CA PRO A 111 3.65 -7.94 20.89
C PRO A 111 3.66 -7.80 22.42
N ILE A 112 4.71 -7.24 23.02
CA ILE A 112 4.83 -7.02 24.47
C ILE A 112 3.76 -6.07 25.03
N ASN A 113 3.31 -5.08 24.25
CA ASN A 113 2.15 -4.26 24.60
C ASN A 113 0.84 -5.05 24.53
N LYS A 114 0.66 -5.89 23.49
CA LYS A 114 -0.55 -6.75 23.37
C LYS A 114 -0.62 -7.83 24.45
N ALA A 115 0.54 -8.28 24.93
CA ALA A 115 0.67 -9.20 26.06
C ALA A 115 0.38 -8.55 27.43
N GLY A 116 0.18 -7.22 27.50
CA GLY A 116 -0.06 -6.50 28.74
C GLY A 116 1.17 -6.40 29.64
N ARG A 117 2.38 -6.42 29.07
CA ARG A 117 3.66 -6.30 29.82
C ARG A 117 4.44 -5.01 29.56
N LEU A 118 3.85 -4.06 28.85
CA LEU A 118 4.46 -2.75 28.55
C LEU A 118 3.74 -1.63 29.31
N GLN A 119 4.50 -0.72 29.92
CA GLN A 119 4.01 0.57 30.38
C GLN A 119 4.86 1.69 29.76
N VAL A 120 4.24 2.68 29.14
CA VAL A 120 4.95 3.80 28.49
C VAL A 120 4.70 5.09 29.25
N PHE A 121 5.78 5.85 29.45
CA PHE A 121 5.77 7.22 29.94
C PHE A 121 6.47 8.14 28.95
N ILE A 122 6.05 9.41 28.92
CA ILE A 122 6.71 10.47 28.14
C ILE A 122 7.10 11.58 29.11
N HIS A 123 8.39 11.90 29.16
CA HIS A 123 8.92 13.04 29.89
C HIS A 123 9.36 14.11 28.88
N THR A 124 8.63 15.22 28.83
CA THR A 124 8.89 16.27 27.85
C THR A 124 10.12 17.10 28.20
N ALA A 125 10.72 17.76 27.21
CA ALA A 125 11.82 18.71 27.41
C ALA A 125 11.47 19.90 28.34
N ARG A 126 10.18 20.09 28.66
CA ARG A 126 9.68 21.08 29.61
C ARG A 126 9.30 20.49 30.99
N GLY A 127 9.74 19.28 31.28
CA GLY A 127 9.52 18.62 32.57
C GLY A 127 8.09 18.11 32.81
N VAL A 128 7.28 17.96 31.76
CA VAL A 128 5.91 17.41 31.90
C VAL A 128 5.97 15.90 31.76
N LEU A 129 5.48 15.18 32.78
CA LEU A 129 5.39 13.73 32.76
C LEU A 129 3.98 13.26 32.36
N ILE A 130 3.91 12.37 31.38
CA ILE A 130 2.68 11.86 30.79
C ILE A 130 2.67 10.33 30.90
N GLU A 131 1.61 9.77 31.47
CA GLU A 131 1.34 8.32 31.47
C GLU A 131 0.46 7.95 30.27
N VAL A 132 0.87 6.91 29.56
CA VAL A 132 0.20 6.37 28.37
C VAL A 132 -0.45 5.03 28.73
N ASN A 133 -1.77 4.93 28.60
CA ASN A 133 -2.48 3.67 28.86
C ASN A 133 -2.23 2.67 27.71
N PRO A 134 -1.84 1.40 27.97
CA PRO A 134 -1.59 0.39 26.94
C PRO A 134 -2.71 0.19 25.91
N SER A 135 -3.97 0.49 26.28
CA SER A 135 -5.15 0.39 25.42
C SER A 135 -5.35 1.58 24.49
N VAL A 136 -4.54 2.64 24.57
CA VAL A 136 -4.70 3.83 23.72
C VAL A 136 -4.34 3.54 22.27
N ARG A 137 -5.23 3.91 21.35
CA ARG A 137 -4.94 3.89 19.91
C ARG A 137 -4.40 5.25 19.47
N ILE A 138 -3.08 5.42 19.48
CA ILE A 138 -2.43 6.63 18.98
C ILE A 138 -2.77 6.86 17.48
N PRO A 139 -3.12 8.09 17.06
CA PRO A 139 -3.39 8.38 15.66
C PRO A 139 -2.18 8.09 14.76
N ARG A 140 -2.40 7.43 13.63
CA ARG A 140 -1.33 7.07 12.67
C ARG A 140 -0.73 8.25 11.93
N THR A 141 -1.48 9.34 11.75
CA THR A 141 -1.00 10.54 11.04
C THR A 141 -0.52 11.59 12.04
N PHE A 142 0.65 12.16 11.77
CA PHE A 142 1.27 13.18 12.64
C PHE A 142 0.32 14.36 12.91
N LYS A 143 -0.43 14.83 11.90
CA LYS A 143 -1.40 15.94 12.04
C LYS A 143 -2.57 15.64 13.01
N ARG A 144 -2.95 14.37 13.20
CA ARG A 144 -3.94 13.98 14.22
C ARG A 144 -3.30 13.77 15.59
N PHE A 145 -2.07 13.24 15.62
CA PHE A 145 -1.27 13.14 16.83
C PHE A 145 -0.99 14.51 17.45
N SER A 146 -0.58 15.51 16.65
CA SER A 146 -0.31 16.87 17.13
C SER A 146 -1.55 17.52 17.75
N GLY A 147 -2.72 17.41 17.12
CA GLY A 147 -4.00 17.85 17.69
C GLY A 147 -4.34 17.14 19.01
N LEU A 148 -4.08 15.83 19.11
CA LEU A 148 -4.27 15.07 20.35
C LEU A 148 -3.33 15.54 21.46
N MET A 149 -2.05 15.82 21.16
CA MET A 149 -1.07 16.32 22.13
C MET A 149 -1.40 17.75 22.59
N VAL A 150 -1.86 18.63 21.69
CA VAL A 150 -2.38 19.96 22.07
C VAL A 150 -3.55 19.79 23.04
N GLN A 151 -4.53 18.93 22.74
CA GLN A 151 -5.64 18.67 23.65
C GLN A 151 -5.18 18.12 25.00
N LEU A 152 -4.19 17.21 25.01
CA LEU A 152 -3.65 16.61 26.24
C LEU A 152 -2.96 17.66 27.13
N LEU A 153 -2.11 18.50 26.55
CA LEU A 153 -1.35 19.51 27.30
C LEU A 153 -2.25 20.63 27.85
N HIS A 154 -3.36 20.95 27.18
CA HIS A 154 -4.35 21.91 27.68
C HIS A 154 -5.35 21.32 28.69
N LYS A 155 -5.83 20.07 28.49
CA LYS A 155 -6.84 19.44 29.37
C LYS A 155 -6.25 18.56 30.48
N LEU A 156 -4.94 18.35 30.48
CA LEU A 156 -4.15 17.46 31.36
C LEU A 156 -4.59 15.98 31.36
N SER A 157 -5.68 15.61 30.70
CA SER A 157 -6.12 14.23 30.51
C SER A 157 -7.04 14.07 29.31
N ILE A 158 -7.01 12.87 28.72
CA ILE A 158 -7.89 12.43 27.64
C ILE A 158 -8.53 11.11 28.07
N ARG A 159 -9.86 11.03 27.93
CA ARG A 159 -10.65 9.84 28.22
C ARG A 159 -10.98 9.07 26.95
N SER A 160 -11.32 7.80 27.12
CA SER A 160 -11.94 6.98 26.08
C SER A 160 -13.29 7.57 25.65
N VAL A 161 -13.71 7.26 24.42
CA VAL A 161 -15.04 7.60 23.90
C VAL A 161 -16.11 6.60 24.36
N ASN A 162 -15.71 5.38 24.74
CA ASN A 162 -16.59 4.25 25.06
C ASN A 162 -16.46 3.78 26.52
N SER A 163 -15.52 4.33 27.30
CA SER A 163 -15.28 3.98 28.70
C SER A 163 -14.85 5.22 29.50
N GLU A 164 -15.02 5.19 30.82
CA GLU A 164 -14.64 6.32 31.69
C GLU A 164 -13.11 6.47 31.87
N GLU A 165 -12.35 5.48 31.38
CA GLU A 165 -10.91 5.35 31.55
C GLU A 165 -10.14 6.52 30.95
N LYS A 166 -9.09 6.96 31.65
CA LYS A 166 -8.13 7.94 31.15
C LYS A 166 -7.07 7.22 30.32
N LEU A 167 -7.06 7.50 29.01
CA LEU A 167 -6.14 6.89 28.04
C LEU A 167 -4.76 7.59 28.03
N LEU A 168 -4.76 8.91 28.27
CA LEU A 168 -3.57 9.73 28.42
C LEU A 168 -3.81 10.68 29.59
N LYS A 169 -2.82 10.84 30.48
CA LYS A 169 -2.90 11.80 31.59
C LYS A 169 -1.52 12.38 31.90
N VAL A 170 -1.49 13.67 32.20
CA VAL A 170 -0.36 14.30 32.86
C VAL A 170 -0.35 13.85 34.33
N ILE A 171 0.81 13.45 34.82
CA ILE A 171 1.04 12.98 36.20
C ILE A 171 2.13 13.83 36.87
N LYS A 172 2.25 13.73 38.19
CA LYS A 172 3.26 14.48 38.96
C LYS A 172 4.63 13.83 38.81
N ASN A 173 5.68 14.65 38.73
CA ASN A 173 7.07 14.22 38.95
C ASN A 173 7.31 13.90 40.43
N PRO A 174 8.34 13.11 40.77
CA PRO A 174 9.31 12.45 39.86
C PRO A 174 8.75 11.18 39.19
N ILE A 175 9.44 10.68 38.16
CA ILE A 175 9.09 9.42 37.47
C ILE A 175 9.12 8.21 38.42
N THR A 176 10.07 8.19 39.37
CA THR A 176 10.28 7.12 40.34
C THR A 176 9.03 6.74 41.14
N ASP A 177 8.15 7.72 41.41
CA ASP A 177 6.90 7.50 42.14
C ASP A 177 5.91 6.59 41.40
N HIS A 178 6.07 6.43 40.09
CA HIS A 178 5.17 5.67 39.21
C HIS A 178 5.79 4.38 38.67
N LEU A 179 7.06 4.11 39.02
CA LEU A 179 7.74 2.86 38.69
C LEU A 179 7.37 1.73 39.70
N PRO A 180 7.52 0.45 39.29
CA PRO A 180 7.48 -0.71 40.17
C PRO A 180 8.50 -0.59 41.31
N THR A 181 8.26 -1.27 42.44
CA THR A 181 9.12 -1.22 43.63
C THR A 181 10.51 -1.82 43.37
N LYS A 182 10.56 -3.02 42.78
CA LYS A 182 11.77 -3.69 42.32
C LYS A 182 11.97 -3.41 40.82
N CYS A 183 12.63 -2.30 40.51
CA CYS A 183 12.82 -1.87 39.12
C CYS A 183 14.24 -1.39 38.82
N ARG A 184 14.95 -2.14 37.97
CA ARG A 184 16.27 -1.77 37.41
C ARG A 184 16.09 -0.69 36.36
N LYS A 185 16.86 0.39 36.45
CA LYS A 185 16.73 1.60 35.62
C LYS A 185 17.96 1.75 34.75
N ILE A 186 17.78 1.73 33.44
CA ILE A 186 18.87 1.84 32.46
C ILE A 186 18.58 2.92 31.44
N THR A 187 19.64 3.49 30.82
CA THR A 187 19.51 4.30 29.61
C THR A 187 20.28 3.67 28.46
N LEU A 188 19.81 3.93 27.24
CA LEU A 188 20.49 3.49 26.03
C LEU A 188 21.48 4.56 25.58
N SER A 189 22.76 4.21 25.55
CA SER A 189 23.86 5.10 25.17
C SER A 189 24.56 4.59 23.90
N PHE A 190 25.23 5.49 23.19
CA PHE A 190 26.10 5.16 22.05
C PHE A 190 27.58 5.04 22.46
N ASP A 191 27.95 5.56 23.65
CA ASP A 191 29.33 5.54 24.19
C ASP A 191 29.49 4.48 25.31
N ALA A 192 28.50 3.63 25.55
CA ALA A 192 28.52 2.57 26.57
C ALA A 192 28.88 1.18 25.99
N GLU A 193 29.25 0.25 26.87
CA GLU A 193 29.52 -1.14 26.49
C GLU A 193 28.29 -1.77 25.81
N ILE A 194 28.53 -2.45 24.69
CA ILE A 194 27.46 -3.09 23.93
C ILE A 194 27.06 -4.40 24.62
N ARG A 195 25.81 -4.46 25.08
CA ARG A 195 25.23 -5.65 25.70
C ARG A 195 24.11 -6.19 24.82
N ARG A 196 24.05 -7.52 24.71
CA ARG A 196 22.91 -8.20 24.10
C ARG A 196 21.72 -8.13 25.07
N VAL A 197 20.56 -7.70 24.57
CA VAL A 197 19.39 -7.42 25.42
C VAL A 197 18.88 -8.68 26.08
N GLN A 198 18.87 -9.82 25.38
CA GLN A 198 18.42 -11.11 25.91
C GLN A 198 19.26 -11.49 27.14
N ASP A 199 20.57 -11.61 26.95
CA ASP A 199 21.54 -11.92 27.99
C ASP A 199 21.45 -10.96 29.20
N TYR A 200 21.15 -9.67 28.97
CA TYR A 200 20.93 -8.69 30.04
C TYR A 200 19.61 -8.91 30.81
N VAL A 201 18.51 -9.15 30.09
CA VAL A 201 17.17 -9.37 30.66
C VAL A 201 17.07 -10.72 31.38
N GLU A 202 17.91 -11.70 31.02
CA GLU A 202 18.08 -12.96 31.75
C GLU A 202 18.75 -12.77 33.13
N THR A 203 19.47 -11.66 33.37
CA THR A 203 20.01 -11.33 34.71
C THR A 203 19.00 -10.69 35.67
N LEU A 204 17.73 -10.56 35.27
CA LEU A 204 16.65 -10.01 36.08
C LEU A 204 15.90 -11.12 36.81
N ASP A 205 15.65 -10.96 38.11
CA ASP A 205 14.85 -11.89 38.89
C ASP A 205 13.40 -12.03 38.33
N GLU A 206 12.69 -13.11 38.67
CA GLU A 206 11.31 -13.36 38.18
C GLU A 206 10.29 -12.28 38.60
N ASP A 207 10.55 -11.56 39.69
CA ASP A 207 9.77 -10.44 40.22
C ASP A 207 10.32 -9.05 39.85
N GLU A 208 11.48 -8.97 39.18
CA GLU A 208 12.14 -7.71 38.84
C GLU A 208 11.62 -7.13 37.51
N SER A 209 11.20 -5.86 37.56
CA SER A 209 10.84 -5.07 36.39
C SER A 209 12.03 -4.28 35.84
N ILE A 210 11.99 -3.91 34.57
CA ILE A 210 13.06 -3.11 33.94
C ILE A 210 12.48 -1.82 33.33
N CYS A 211 13.14 -0.70 33.61
CA CYS A 211 12.80 0.61 33.10
C CYS A 211 13.92 1.12 32.18
N VAL A 212 13.61 1.30 30.90
CA VAL A 212 14.55 1.85 29.91
C VAL A 212 14.18 3.29 29.56
N PHE A 213 15.12 4.20 29.82
CA PHE A 213 15.05 5.59 29.40
C PHE A 213 15.60 5.71 27.98
N VAL A 214 14.83 6.35 27.09
CA VAL A 214 15.17 6.51 25.67
C VAL A 214 15.03 7.96 25.27
N GLY A 215 16.09 8.58 24.76
CA GLY A 215 16.07 9.97 24.31
C GLY A 215 15.21 10.16 23.05
N ALA A 216 14.05 10.78 23.19
CA ALA A 216 13.09 11.08 22.12
C ALA A 216 13.32 12.46 21.49
N MET A 217 14.61 12.80 21.29
CA MET A 217 15.12 14.09 20.80
C MET A 217 15.91 13.92 19.50
N ALA A 218 16.14 15.01 18.77
CA ALA A 218 16.82 14.97 17.47
C ALA A 218 18.31 14.60 17.57
N ARG A 219 19.03 15.29 18.47
CA ARG A 219 20.45 15.09 18.85
C ARG A 219 20.63 15.63 20.27
N GLY A 220 21.66 15.16 20.97
CA GLY A 220 21.99 15.63 22.32
C GLY A 220 22.93 14.67 23.03
N GLN A 221 23.37 15.04 24.24
CA GLN A 221 24.05 14.12 25.15
C GLN A 221 23.03 13.19 25.82
N ASP A 222 23.44 11.96 26.12
CA ASP A 222 22.63 10.92 26.74
C ASP A 222 22.50 11.06 28.27
N ASN A 223 22.64 12.29 28.79
CA ASN A 223 22.66 12.62 30.21
C ASN A 223 21.26 12.87 30.82
N PHE A 224 20.21 12.76 30.00
CA PHE A 224 18.82 13.10 30.35
C PHE A 224 18.18 12.23 31.45
N ALA A 225 18.85 11.15 31.86
CA ALA A 225 18.37 10.24 32.90
C ALA A 225 19.43 9.88 33.95
N ASP A 226 20.58 10.56 33.97
CA ASP A 226 21.74 10.21 34.81
C ASP A 226 21.46 10.33 36.32
N GLU A 227 20.43 11.07 36.70
CA GLU A 227 19.90 11.15 38.08
C GLU A 227 19.13 9.88 38.53
N TYR A 228 18.67 9.05 37.59
CA TYR A 228 17.74 7.94 37.84
C TYR A 228 18.30 6.57 37.48
N VAL A 229 19.22 6.49 36.52
CA VAL A 229 19.72 5.21 35.99
C VAL A 229 20.82 4.61 36.85
N ASP A 230 20.72 3.29 36.99
CA ASP A 230 21.70 2.45 37.67
C ASP A 230 22.87 2.12 36.70
N GLU A 231 22.61 2.07 35.39
CA GLU A 231 23.57 1.69 34.34
C GLU A 231 23.26 2.34 32.96
N LYS A 232 24.28 2.54 32.11
CA LYS A 232 24.13 2.86 30.68
C LYS A 232 24.58 1.67 29.83
N ILE A 233 23.80 1.27 28.83
CA ILE A 233 24.15 0.15 27.92
C ILE A 233 24.04 0.54 26.44
N GLY A 234 24.90 -0.05 25.61
CA GLY A 234 24.88 0.08 24.15
C GLY A 234 24.15 -1.07 23.45
N LEU A 235 23.46 -0.80 22.34
CA LEU A 235 22.76 -1.81 21.50
C LEU A 235 23.41 -2.03 20.12
N SER A 236 24.45 -1.28 19.78
CA SER A 236 25.25 -1.38 18.55
C SER A 236 26.42 -0.40 18.54
N ASN A 237 27.45 -0.69 17.73
CA ASN A 237 28.60 0.19 17.46
C ASN A 237 28.23 1.55 16.82
N TYR A 238 26.96 1.76 16.49
CA TYR A 238 26.46 2.96 15.82
C TYR A 238 25.25 3.50 16.58
N PRO A 239 25.08 4.83 16.66
CA PRO A 239 23.91 5.45 17.27
C PRO A 239 22.64 5.05 16.52
N LEU A 240 21.61 4.67 17.27
CA LEU A 240 20.31 4.25 16.74
C LEU A 240 19.29 5.38 16.84
N SER A 241 18.29 5.38 15.97
CA SER A 241 17.09 6.20 16.18
C SER A 241 16.30 5.66 17.38
N ALA A 242 15.67 6.56 18.14
CA ALA A 242 14.91 6.20 19.35
C ALA A 242 13.87 5.09 19.12
N SER A 243 13.19 5.10 17.96
CA SER A 243 12.22 4.06 17.59
C SER A 243 12.88 2.69 17.37
N VAL A 244 14.05 2.63 16.72
CA VAL A 244 14.77 1.36 16.48
C VAL A 244 15.36 0.85 17.79
N ALA A 245 15.87 1.74 18.65
CA ALA A 245 16.35 1.41 19.99
C ALA A 245 15.23 0.80 20.85
N CYS A 246 14.05 1.44 20.88
CA CYS A 246 12.84 0.89 21.52
C CYS A 246 12.49 -0.50 20.96
N SER A 247 12.47 -0.66 19.63
CA SER A 247 12.10 -1.93 18.98
C SER A 247 13.07 -3.06 19.33
N LYS A 248 14.39 -2.81 19.26
CA LYS A 248 15.41 -3.80 19.65
C LYS A 248 15.26 -4.22 21.11
N PHE A 249 15.00 -3.27 22.01
CA PHE A 249 14.83 -3.57 23.43
C PHE A 249 13.55 -4.38 23.71
N CYS A 250 12.44 -4.02 23.04
CA CYS A 250 11.20 -4.78 23.11
C CYS A 250 11.39 -6.22 22.61
N HIS A 251 12.01 -6.41 21.43
CA HIS A 251 12.26 -7.74 20.89
C HIS A 251 13.15 -8.59 21.82
N GLY A 252 14.21 -8.01 22.41
CA GLY A 252 15.04 -8.72 23.38
C GLY A 252 14.31 -9.13 24.65
N CYS A 253 13.33 -8.33 25.11
CA CYS A 253 12.43 -8.74 26.19
C CYS A 253 11.41 -9.80 25.74
N GLU A 254 10.93 -9.71 24.50
CA GLU A 254 9.98 -10.66 23.90
C GLU A 254 10.60 -12.05 23.72
N ASP A 255 11.88 -12.14 23.34
CA ASP A 255 12.60 -13.42 23.25
C ASP A 255 12.63 -14.10 24.64
N VAL A 256 13.15 -13.42 25.66
CA VAL A 256 13.32 -13.99 27.02
C VAL A 256 11.98 -14.30 27.68
N TRP A 257 11.00 -13.39 27.61
CA TRP A 257 9.68 -13.58 28.24
C TRP A 257 8.73 -14.44 27.39
N GLY A 258 9.05 -14.66 26.11
CA GLY A 258 8.35 -15.56 25.20
C GLY A 258 8.73 -17.03 25.45
N SER A 259 10.03 -17.33 25.55
CA SER A 259 10.51 -18.70 25.83
C SER A 259 9.98 -19.27 27.15
N MET A 260 9.69 -18.41 28.15
CA MET A 260 9.02 -18.79 29.40
C MET A 260 7.60 -19.37 29.23
N LYS A 261 6.96 -19.23 28.05
CA LYS A 261 5.69 -19.92 27.74
C LYS A 261 5.88 -21.19 26.92
N GLU A 262 6.92 -21.28 26.09
CA GLU A 262 7.13 -22.43 25.20
C GLU A 262 7.54 -23.70 25.95
N ALA A 263 8.22 -23.55 27.10
CA ALA A 263 8.56 -24.65 28.00
C ALA A 263 7.34 -25.47 28.49
N HIS A 264 6.14 -24.88 28.54
CA HIS A 264 4.89 -25.58 28.89
C HIS A 264 4.06 -26.05 27.68
N ILE A 265 4.47 -25.72 26.45
CA ILE A 265 3.78 -26.12 25.22
C ILE A 265 4.51 -27.31 24.56
N ALA A 266 5.81 -27.45 24.78
CA ALA A 266 6.61 -28.55 24.25
C ALA A 266 6.08 -29.95 24.64
N ASP A 267 5.62 -30.14 25.88
CA ASP A 267 5.13 -31.43 26.39
C ASP A 267 3.80 -31.91 25.75
N ASN A 268 3.00 -31.01 25.17
CA ASN A 268 1.69 -31.34 24.60
C ASN A 268 1.70 -31.58 23.07
N ARG A 269 2.88 -31.55 22.43
CA ARG A 269 2.97 -31.71 20.98
C ARG A 269 2.80 -33.16 20.50
N SER A 270 3.12 -34.14 21.34
CA SER A 270 2.91 -35.57 21.07
C SER A 270 1.42 -35.94 21.01
N THR A 271 0.60 -35.41 21.93
CA THR A 271 -0.81 -35.78 22.07
C THR A 271 -1.76 -35.29 20.96
N LEU A 272 -1.29 -34.44 20.04
CA LEU A 272 -2.10 -33.92 18.93
C LEU A 272 -1.90 -34.69 17.61
N GLU A 273 -0.78 -35.40 17.44
CA GLU A 273 -0.56 -36.23 16.25
C GLU A 273 -1.38 -37.54 16.33
N ASP A 274 -1.56 -38.10 17.52
CA ASP A 274 -2.41 -39.29 17.74
C ASP A 274 -3.91 -39.02 17.49
N ALA A 275 -4.39 -37.79 17.76
CA ALA A 275 -5.80 -37.45 17.59
C ALA A 275 -6.22 -37.40 16.11
N CYS A 276 -5.34 -36.90 15.22
CA CYS A 276 -5.60 -36.79 13.79
C CYS A 276 -5.65 -38.13 13.06
N ASN A 277 -4.99 -39.18 13.59
CA ASN A 277 -5.01 -40.53 13.00
C ASN A 277 -6.31 -41.31 13.26
N SER A 278 -7.26 -40.76 14.03
CA SER A 278 -8.51 -41.45 14.40
C SER A 278 -9.68 -41.29 13.41
N TYR A 279 -9.60 -40.33 12.47
CA TYR A 279 -10.64 -40.10 11.45
C TYR A 279 -10.10 -40.38 10.05
N GLY A 280 -10.22 -41.64 9.63
CA GLY A 280 -9.73 -42.11 8.34
C GLY A 280 -10.47 -41.48 7.16
N PHE A 281 -9.70 -40.87 6.25
CA PHE A 281 -10.09 -40.69 4.86
C PHE A 281 -9.19 -41.60 4.02
N MET A 282 -9.79 -42.53 3.28
CA MET A 282 -9.05 -43.49 2.46
C MET A 282 -8.31 -42.79 1.32
N THR A 283 -7.04 -43.14 1.13
CA THR A 283 -6.34 -43.01 -0.15
C THR A 283 -5.78 -44.38 -0.54
N GLU A 284 -5.74 -44.64 -1.84
CA GLU A 284 -5.60 -45.97 -2.42
C GLU A 284 -4.24 -46.62 -2.16
N SER A 285 -4.23 -47.96 -2.22
CA SER A 285 -3.07 -48.82 -2.01
C SER A 285 -2.15 -48.86 -3.23
N GLU A 286 -0.85 -48.64 -3.01
CA GLU A 286 0.22 -49.21 -3.85
C GLU A 286 1.14 -50.08 -2.99
N THR A 287 1.63 -51.16 -3.59
CA THR A 287 2.24 -52.32 -2.93
C THR A 287 3.75 -52.19 -2.70
N ASP A 288 4.28 -53.02 -1.79
CA ASP A 288 5.68 -53.09 -1.38
C ASP A 288 6.73 -53.07 -2.50
N GLY A 289 7.86 -52.41 -2.21
CA GLY A 289 9.09 -52.46 -3.00
C GLY A 289 10.28 -51.89 -2.21
N SER A 290 11.08 -52.76 -1.59
CA SER A 290 12.19 -52.36 -0.73
C SER A 290 13.47 -51.98 -1.50
N SER A 291 13.99 -50.76 -1.30
CA SER A 291 15.42 -50.49 -1.39
C SER A 291 15.79 -49.27 -0.53
N ALA A 292 16.86 -49.38 0.26
CA ALA A 292 17.34 -48.30 1.10
C ALA A 292 18.25 -47.37 0.29
N GLU A 293 17.80 -46.15 0.02
CA GLU A 293 18.64 -45.06 -0.51
C GLU A 293 18.47 -43.77 0.32
N SER A 294 19.54 -42.99 0.38
CA SER A 294 19.70 -41.87 1.30
C SER A 294 18.75 -40.71 0.99
N THR A 295 17.87 -40.39 1.95
CA THR A 295 16.98 -39.23 1.84
C THR A 295 17.76 -37.92 1.97
N VAL A 296 18.15 -37.34 0.84
CA VAL A 296 18.53 -35.92 0.76
C VAL A 296 17.33 -35.08 1.24
N PRO A 297 17.51 -34.11 2.16
CA PRO A 297 16.39 -33.34 2.68
C PRO A 297 15.71 -32.55 1.57
N LYS A 298 14.39 -32.76 1.37
CA LYS A 298 13.58 -32.03 0.39
C LYS A 298 13.73 -30.52 0.65
N GLN A 299 14.36 -29.82 -0.30
CA GLN A 299 14.49 -28.37 -0.25
C GLN A 299 13.10 -27.74 -0.14
N LYS A 300 12.93 -26.82 0.83
CA LYS A 300 11.72 -25.98 0.91
C LYS A 300 11.60 -25.21 -0.40
N THR A 301 10.47 -25.37 -1.10
CA THR A 301 10.17 -24.61 -2.32
C THR A 301 10.14 -23.11 -2.01
N THR A 302 11.21 -22.42 -2.38
CA THR A 302 11.33 -20.97 -2.23
C THR A 302 10.36 -20.28 -3.20
N VAL A 303 9.47 -19.45 -2.67
CA VAL A 303 8.53 -18.66 -3.48
C VAL A 303 9.31 -17.59 -4.24
N SER A 304 9.24 -17.60 -5.57
CA SER A 304 9.90 -16.60 -6.41
C SER A 304 9.20 -15.24 -6.34
N ILE A 305 9.91 -14.16 -6.70
CA ILE A 305 9.32 -12.83 -6.90
C ILE A 305 8.24 -12.88 -7.99
N ASP A 306 8.44 -13.71 -9.02
CA ASP A 306 7.44 -13.93 -10.07
C ASP A 306 6.17 -14.60 -9.51
N ASP A 307 6.32 -15.53 -8.57
CA ASP A 307 5.18 -16.17 -7.91
C ASP A 307 4.44 -15.20 -6.98
N LEU A 308 5.15 -14.26 -6.35
CA LEU A 308 4.53 -13.17 -5.60
C LEU A 308 3.73 -12.23 -6.53
N TYR A 309 4.25 -11.89 -7.71
CA TYR A 309 3.50 -11.10 -8.69
C TYR A 309 2.29 -11.87 -9.25
N ARG A 310 2.43 -13.17 -9.53
CA ARG A 310 1.32 -14.05 -9.97
C ARG A 310 0.21 -14.22 -8.94
N ARG A 311 0.51 -13.99 -7.66
CA ARG A 311 -0.48 -13.94 -6.55
C ARG A 311 -1.13 -12.56 -6.40
N SER A 312 -0.69 -11.54 -7.12
CA SER A 312 -1.32 -10.21 -7.07
C SER A 312 -2.66 -10.20 -7.79
N SER A 313 -3.59 -9.38 -7.30
CA SER A 313 -4.87 -9.14 -7.99
C SER A 313 -4.70 -8.53 -9.39
N GLN A 314 -3.59 -7.83 -9.64
CA GLN A 314 -3.27 -7.29 -10.96
C GLN A 314 -2.96 -8.39 -11.97
N TYR A 315 -2.23 -9.43 -11.58
CA TYR A 315 -2.00 -10.57 -12.47
C TYR A 315 -3.26 -11.41 -12.66
N GLN A 316 -3.96 -11.74 -11.57
CA GLN A 316 -5.08 -12.69 -11.61
C GLN A 316 -6.36 -12.16 -12.29
N LEU A 317 -6.56 -10.84 -12.33
CA LEU A 317 -7.81 -10.22 -12.79
C LEU A 317 -7.64 -9.18 -13.89
N TRP A 318 -6.42 -8.69 -14.11
CA TRP A 318 -6.14 -7.56 -15.00
C TRP A 318 -4.89 -7.79 -15.87
N SER A 319 -4.52 -9.05 -16.12
CA SER A 319 -3.51 -9.43 -17.11
C SER A 319 -4.14 -10.38 -18.12
N PHE A 320 -3.97 -10.09 -19.41
CA PHE A 320 -4.65 -10.76 -20.52
C PHE A 320 -3.66 -11.04 -21.66
N THR A 321 -4.01 -11.98 -22.55
CA THR A 321 -3.40 -12.02 -23.89
C THR A 321 -3.95 -10.88 -24.78
N SER A 322 -3.31 -10.61 -25.91
CA SER A 322 -3.76 -9.56 -26.84
C SER A 322 -5.16 -9.85 -27.38
N ASP A 323 -5.41 -11.12 -27.73
CA ASP A 323 -6.68 -11.56 -28.32
C ASP A 323 -7.81 -11.59 -27.29
N GLU A 324 -7.51 -11.99 -26.05
CA GLU A 324 -8.44 -11.89 -24.90
C GLU A 324 -8.83 -10.44 -24.63
N LEU A 325 -7.86 -9.51 -24.61
CA LEU A 325 -8.14 -8.11 -24.33
C LEU A 325 -9.05 -7.49 -25.39
N ASP A 326 -8.78 -7.75 -26.67
CA ASP A 326 -9.62 -7.30 -27.77
C ASP A 326 -11.02 -7.94 -27.76
N HIS A 327 -11.12 -9.22 -27.42
CA HIS A 327 -12.40 -9.91 -27.24
C HIS A 327 -13.22 -9.28 -26.10
N VAL A 328 -12.61 -9.03 -24.94
CA VAL A 328 -13.27 -8.36 -23.80
C VAL A 328 -13.71 -6.94 -24.19
N LYS A 329 -12.87 -6.16 -24.85
CA LYS A 329 -13.24 -4.81 -25.34
C LYS A 329 -14.45 -4.85 -26.30
N LYS A 330 -14.47 -5.81 -27.24
CA LYS A 330 -15.59 -5.98 -28.20
C LYS A 330 -16.88 -6.44 -27.50
N SER A 331 -16.79 -7.42 -26.59
CA SER A 331 -17.94 -7.88 -25.80
C SER A 331 -18.54 -6.77 -24.93
N THR A 332 -17.72 -5.98 -24.24
CA THR A 332 -18.17 -4.81 -23.45
C THR A 332 -18.83 -3.74 -24.31
N TYR A 333 -18.33 -3.52 -25.53
CA TYR A 333 -18.97 -2.64 -26.52
C TYR A 333 -20.36 -3.16 -26.94
N GLU A 334 -20.49 -4.43 -27.27
CA GLU A 334 -21.78 -5.04 -27.66
C GLU A 334 -22.81 -5.01 -26.53
N ASN A 335 -22.39 -5.34 -25.30
CA ASN A 335 -23.22 -5.25 -24.11
C ASN A 335 -23.71 -3.80 -23.87
N GLY A 336 -22.83 -2.81 -24.01
CA GLY A 336 -23.19 -1.40 -23.95
C GLY A 336 -24.18 -0.97 -25.03
N ARG A 337 -24.04 -1.51 -26.24
CA ARG A 337 -24.95 -1.27 -27.37
C ARG A 337 -26.34 -1.85 -27.11
N MET A 338 -26.43 -3.07 -26.57
CA MET A 338 -27.72 -3.68 -26.21
C MET A 338 -28.43 -2.88 -25.11
N ALA A 339 -27.73 -2.53 -24.02
CA ALA A 339 -28.28 -1.72 -22.93
C ALA A 339 -28.74 -0.32 -23.38
N ALA A 340 -28.08 0.26 -24.40
CA ALA A 340 -28.50 1.52 -25.01
C ALA A 340 -29.82 1.39 -25.79
N ILE A 341 -30.01 0.28 -26.52
CA ILE A 341 -31.24 0.00 -27.28
C ILE A 341 -32.39 -0.29 -26.33
N GLU A 342 -32.20 -1.16 -25.34
CA GLU A 342 -33.19 -1.50 -24.30
C GLU A 342 -33.71 -0.25 -23.58
N ARG A 343 -32.80 0.62 -23.11
CA ARG A 343 -33.15 1.89 -22.46
C ARG A 343 -33.94 2.84 -23.38
N PHE A 344 -33.65 2.84 -24.68
CA PHE A 344 -34.41 3.62 -25.66
C PHE A 344 -35.82 3.05 -25.86
N GLU A 345 -35.96 1.73 -25.93
CA GLU A 345 -37.24 1.03 -26.08
C GLU A 345 -38.14 1.22 -24.84
N GLU A 346 -37.60 1.07 -23.62
CA GLU A 346 -38.34 1.42 -22.39
C GLU A 346 -38.83 2.88 -22.40
N THR A 347 -37.96 3.81 -22.83
CA THR A 347 -38.30 5.24 -22.85
C THR A 347 -39.35 5.54 -23.92
N LYS A 348 -39.27 4.83 -25.05
CA LYS A 348 -40.24 4.87 -26.15
C LYS A 348 -41.61 4.38 -25.67
N GLU A 349 -41.66 3.25 -24.96
CA GLU A 349 -42.88 2.69 -24.38
C GLU A 349 -43.52 3.65 -23.37
N LYS A 350 -42.72 4.13 -22.39
CA LYS A 350 -43.16 5.12 -21.39
C LYS A 350 -43.73 6.40 -22.04
N MET A 351 -43.09 6.93 -23.09
CA MET A 351 -43.62 8.10 -23.81
C MET A 351 -44.82 7.79 -24.72
N SER A 352 -44.95 6.57 -25.24
CA SER A 352 -46.11 6.12 -26.01
C SER A 352 -47.37 6.06 -25.13
N LEU A 353 -47.22 5.62 -23.87
CA LEU A 353 -48.30 5.64 -22.87
C LEU A 353 -48.73 7.06 -22.50
N GLU A 354 -47.80 8.03 -22.44
CA GLU A 354 -48.11 9.44 -22.14
C GLU A 354 -48.71 10.22 -23.33
N LYS A 355 -48.42 9.82 -24.59
CA LYS A 355 -48.78 10.58 -25.81
C LYS A 355 -49.12 9.70 -27.03
N GLY A 356 -50.04 8.74 -26.84
CA GLY A 356 -50.33 7.70 -27.83
C GLY A 356 -50.65 8.16 -29.26
N GLU A 357 -51.43 9.23 -29.43
CA GLU A 357 -51.91 9.66 -30.77
C GLU A 357 -50.79 10.11 -31.72
N VAL A 358 -49.84 10.91 -31.24
CA VAL A 358 -48.72 11.41 -32.07
C VAL A 358 -47.66 10.33 -32.29
N PHE A 359 -47.58 9.36 -31.37
CA PHE A 359 -46.62 8.26 -31.44
C PHE A 359 -47.03 7.20 -32.46
N ALA A 360 -48.33 6.90 -32.54
CA ALA A 360 -48.89 5.94 -33.51
C ALA A 360 -48.71 6.40 -34.97
N GLN A 361 -48.84 7.70 -35.26
CA GLN A 361 -48.74 8.25 -36.63
C GLN A 361 -47.32 8.23 -37.22
N HIS A 362 -46.27 8.05 -36.41
CA HIS A 362 -44.87 8.13 -36.85
C HIS A 362 -44.00 6.94 -36.40
N ALA A 363 -44.60 5.81 -36.05
CA ALA A 363 -43.91 4.63 -35.52
C ALA A 363 -42.71 4.15 -36.39
N ASP A 364 -42.86 4.15 -37.72
CA ASP A 364 -41.84 3.70 -38.69
C ASP A 364 -40.59 4.61 -38.81
N LYS A 365 -40.71 5.85 -38.31
CA LYS A 365 -39.60 6.83 -38.23
C LYS A 365 -38.94 6.84 -36.83
N LEU A 366 -39.51 6.13 -35.84
CA LEU A 366 -39.05 6.06 -34.45
C LEU A 366 -38.47 4.67 -34.08
N THR A 367 -37.82 4.00 -35.03
CA THR A 367 -36.98 2.82 -34.76
C THR A 367 -35.61 3.19 -34.20
N SER A 368 -35.04 2.33 -33.36
CA SER A 368 -33.72 2.48 -32.73
C SER A 368 -32.64 2.87 -33.74
N ASP A 369 -32.49 2.09 -34.83
CA ASP A 369 -31.50 2.31 -35.89
C ASP A 369 -31.63 3.64 -36.66
N LYS A 370 -32.81 4.30 -36.61
CA LYS A 370 -33.06 5.59 -37.29
C LYS A 370 -33.03 6.79 -36.34
N VAL A 371 -32.88 6.56 -35.03
CA VAL A 371 -32.98 7.62 -34.00
C VAL A 371 -31.74 7.67 -33.11
N LEU A 372 -31.12 6.53 -32.83
CA LEU A 372 -29.84 6.43 -32.14
C LEU A 372 -28.70 6.36 -33.17
N ASP A 373 -27.95 7.46 -33.29
CA ASP A 373 -26.61 7.43 -33.90
C ASP A 373 -25.66 6.81 -32.87
N LEU A 374 -25.59 5.48 -32.88
CA LEU A 374 -24.78 4.69 -31.98
C LEU A 374 -23.30 4.83 -32.35
N ILE A 375 -22.48 4.99 -31.31
CA ILE A 375 -21.03 5.15 -31.44
C ILE A 375 -20.43 3.83 -31.92
N THR A 376 -19.50 3.87 -32.87
CA THR A 376 -18.75 2.72 -33.37
C THR A 376 -17.66 2.27 -32.40
N PHE A 377 -17.11 1.07 -32.59
CA PHE A 377 -16.03 0.56 -31.74
C PHE A 377 -14.76 1.45 -31.76
N ASP A 378 -14.37 1.97 -32.93
CA ASP A 378 -13.20 2.86 -33.07
C ASP A 378 -13.44 4.23 -32.41
N GLU A 379 -14.60 4.86 -32.65
CA GLU A 379 -15.01 6.07 -31.94
C GLU A 379 -15.02 5.86 -30.41
N GLN A 380 -15.44 4.69 -29.92
CA GLN A 380 -15.41 4.37 -28.50
C GLN A 380 -13.98 4.36 -27.95
N GLN A 381 -13.03 3.71 -28.63
CA GLN A 381 -11.62 3.67 -28.18
C GLN A 381 -11.00 5.08 -28.20
N LYS A 382 -11.22 5.86 -29.26
CA LYS A 382 -10.78 7.27 -29.38
C LYS A 382 -11.34 8.14 -28.25
N TYR A 383 -12.63 8.03 -27.96
CA TYR A 383 -13.30 8.79 -26.91
C TYR A 383 -12.78 8.45 -25.50
N LEU A 384 -12.57 7.16 -25.21
CA LEU A 384 -11.95 6.73 -23.95
C LEU A 384 -10.50 7.21 -23.83
N GLN A 385 -9.73 7.17 -24.92
CA GLN A 385 -8.34 7.64 -24.96
C GLN A 385 -8.24 9.15 -24.69
N PHE A 386 -9.15 9.94 -25.24
CA PHE A 386 -9.24 11.38 -24.94
C PHE A 386 -9.50 11.64 -23.45
N PHE A 387 -10.43 10.91 -22.81
CA PHE A 387 -10.67 11.06 -21.38
C PHE A 387 -9.51 10.55 -20.50
N ALA A 388 -8.76 9.53 -20.93
CA ALA A 388 -7.52 9.13 -20.27
C ALA A 388 -6.45 10.24 -20.29
N GLN A 389 -6.33 10.99 -21.40
CA GLN A 389 -5.48 12.19 -21.44
C GLN A 389 -6.00 13.31 -20.52
N GLN A 390 -7.32 13.50 -20.43
CA GLN A 390 -7.94 14.47 -19.51
C GLN A 390 -7.65 14.15 -18.02
N ILE A 391 -7.50 12.87 -17.64
CA ILE A 391 -7.04 12.50 -16.29
C ILE A 391 -5.65 13.07 -16.00
N LEU A 392 -4.70 12.95 -16.94
CA LEU A 392 -3.35 13.46 -16.76
C LEU A 392 -3.32 14.99 -16.60
N GLN A 393 -4.12 15.70 -17.40
CA GLN A 393 -4.29 17.16 -17.32
C GLN A 393 -4.92 17.58 -15.97
N THR A 394 -5.99 16.88 -15.54
CA THR A 394 -6.67 17.11 -14.27
C THR A 394 -5.71 16.91 -13.09
N CYS A 395 -5.03 15.76 -13.02
CA CYS A 395 -4.05 15.48 -11.98
C CYS A 395 -2.85 16.45 -11.99
N ALA A 396 -2.47 17.01 -13.14
CA ALA A 396 -1.47 18.06 -13.22
C ALA A 396 -1.97 19.39 -12.62
N HIS A 397 -3.23 19.77 -12.87
CA HIS A 397 -3.86 20.95 -12.25
C HIS A 397 -3.88 20.85 -10.71
N PHE A 398 -4.24 19.68 -10.18
CA PHE A 398 -4.20 19.38 -8.74
C PHE A 398 -2.78 19.13 -8.18
N ARG A 399 -1.72 19.23 -8.99
CA ARG A 399 -0.31 18.96 -8.62
C ARG A 399 -0.10 17.57 -7.98
N MET A 400 -0.85 16.56 -8.43
CA MET A 400 -0.79 15.22 -7.85
C MET A 400 0.50 14.47 -8.24
N PRO A 401 1.03 13.60 -7.35
CA PRO A 401 2.16 12.71 -7.65
C PRO A 401 1.93 11.79 -8.86
N THR A 402 3.02 11.32 -9.47
CA THR A 402 2.99 10.40 -10.63
C THR A 402 2.27 9.08 -10.32
N GLN A 403 2.38 8.57 -9.09
CA GLN A 403 1.69 7.37 -8.62
C GLN A 403 0.16 7.56 -8.66
N VAL A 404 -0.34 8.69 -8.17
CA VAL A 404 -1.77 9.03 -8.22
C VAL A 404 -2.27 9.15 -9.67
N LYS A 405 -1.49 9.77 -10.55
CA LYS A 405 -1.79 9.86 -11.99
C LYS A 405 -1.96 8.48 -12.62
N ALA A 406 -0.98 7.59 -12.38
CA ALA A 406 -0.98 6.24 -12.92
C ALA A 406 -2.14 5.39 -12.38
N THR A 407 -2.42 5.46 -11.07
CA THR A 407 -3.55 4.76 -10.45
C THR A 407 -4.89 5.27 -10.97
N ALA A 408 -5.05 6.58 -11.19
CA ALA A 408 -6.27 7.15 -11.76
C ALA A 408 -6.54 6.66 -13.20
N VAL A 409 -5.51 6.63 -14.05
CA VAL A 409 -5.63 6.10 -15.43
C VAL A 409 -5.89 4.59 -15.41
N ALA A 410 -5.19 3.83 -14.58
CA ALA A 410 -5.42 2.38 -14.44
C ALA A 410 -6.84 2.08 -13.95
N PHE A 411 -7.38 2.83 -12.99
CA PHE A 411 -8.77 2.69 -12.54
C PHE A 411 -9.77 3.01 -13.65
N PHE A 412 -9.53 4.06 -14.44
CA PHE A 412 -10.38 4.42 -15.58
C PHE A 412 -10.38 3.36 -16.67
N GLN A 413 -9.19 2.88 -17.08
CA GLN A 413 -9.06 1.81 -18.08
C GLN A 413 -9.71 0.50 -17.60
N ARG A 414 -9.50 0.10 -16.35
CA ARG A 414 -10.14 -1.10 -15.76
C ARG A 414 -11.66 -0.96 -15.66
N PHE A 415 -12.17 0.23 -15.33
CA PHE A 415 -13.60 0.50 -15.29
C PHE A 415 -14.25 0.31 -16.67
N TYR A 416 -13.67 0.91 -17.72
CA TYR A 416 -14.17 0.84 -19.09
C TYR A 416 -13.82 -0.46 -19.84
N LEU A 417 -13.10 -1.39 -19.20
CA LEU A 417 -12.95 -2.76 -19.68
C LEU A 417 -14.22 -3.60 -19.43
N HIS A 418 -15.00 -3.26 -18.38
CA HIS A 418 -16.25 -3.94 -18.02
C HIS A 418 -17.51 -3.09 -18.25
N ASN A 419 -17.38 -1.77 -18.38
CA ASN A 419 -18.49 -0.84 -18.59
C ASN A 419 -18.35 -0.09 -19.93
N SER A 420 -19.46 0.30 -20.54
CA SER A 420 -19.45 1.13 -21.75
C SER A 420 -19.71 2.62 -21.44
N PRO A 421 -19.12 3.56 -22.19
CA PRO A 421 -19.48 4.99 -22.13
C PRO A 421 -20.94 5.27 -22.49
N MET A 422 -21.61 4.35 -23.21
CA MET A 422 -23.06 4.41 -23.47
C MET A 422 -23.91 4.16 -22.20
N THR A 423 -23.31 3.58 -21.15
CA THR A 423 -23.94 3.37 -19.84
C THR A 423 -23.50 4.41 -18.82
N TYR A 424 -22.21 4.73 -18.74
CA TYR A 424 -21.63 5.67 -17.78
C TYR A 424 -20.82 6.77 -18.48
N HIS A 425 -21.20 8.03 -18.30
CA HIS A 425 -20.53 9.16 -18.96
C HIS A 425 -19.09 9.39 -18.44
N PRO A 426 -18.05 9.35 -19.29
CA PRO A 426 -16.64 9.41 -18.85
C PRO A 426 -16.27 10.62 -18.00
N LYS A 427 -16.82 11.81 -18.29
CA LYS A 427 -16.57 13.04 -17.51
C LYS A 427 -16.64 12.85 -15.98
N ASN A 428 -17.72 12.23 -15.47
CA ASN A 428 -17.88 12.07 -14.01
C ASN A 428 -17.01 10.92 -13.49
N ILE A 429 -16.87 9.84 -14.27
CA ILE A 429 -15.98 8.71 -13.94
C ILE A 429 -14.51 9.17 -13.84
N VAL A 430 -14.03 10.08 -14.71
CA VAL A 430 -12.69 10.69 -14.60
C VAL A 430 -12.48 11.33 -13.24
N PHE A 431 -13.41 12.15 -12.76
CA PHE A 431 -13.29 12.81 -11.46
C PHE A 431 -13.36 11.80 -10.31
N THR A 432 -14.23 10.79 -10.39
CA THR A 432 -14.33 9.71 -9.39
C THR A 432 -13.07 8.85 -9.33
N CYS A 433 -12.50 8.45 -10.48
CA CYS A 433 -11.25 7.69 -10.55
C CYS A 433 -10.07 8.49 -9.99
N VAL A 434 -9.96 9.80 -10.29
CA VAL A 434 -8.92 10.67 -9.72
C VAL A 434 -9.07 10.81 -8.20
N PHE A 435 -10.29 11.02 -7.71
CA PHE A 435 -10.56 11.13 -6.27
C PHE A 435 -10.29 9.81 -5.53
N LEU A 436 -10.69 8.67 -6.10
CA LEU A 436 -10.45 7.34 -5.53
C LEU A 436 -8.96 6.97 -5.56
N ALA A 437 -8.24 7.27 -6.65
CA ALA A 437 -6.80 7.08 -6.75
C ALA A 437 -6.04 7.89 -5.69
N ALA A 438 -6.45 9.14 -5.46
CA ALA A 438 -5.91 9.99 -4.40
C ALA A 438 -6.12 9.37 -3.01
N LYS A 439 -7.29 8.77 -2.73
CA LYS A 439 -7.52 8.00 -1.50
C LYS A 439 -6.62 6.76 -1.39
N SER A 440 -6.51 5.95 -2.44
CA SER A 440 -5.73 4.70 -2.40
C SER A 440 -4.22 4.92 -2.23
N GLU A 441 -3.69 5.98 -2.83
CA GLU A 441 -2.26 6.35 -2.77
C GLU A 441 -1.94 7.27 -1.57
N ASN A 442 -2.87 7.39 -0.59
CA ASN A 442 -2.73 8.22 0.63
C ASN A 442 -2.54 9.73 0.39
N TYR A 443 -2.93 10.25 -0.79
CA TYR A 443 -2.92 11.67 -1.12
C TYR A 443 -4.27 12.31 -0.77
N PHE A 444 -4.48 12.59 0.52
CA PHE A 444 -5.79 13.02 1.04
C PHE A 444 -6.16 14.47 0.64
N ILE A 445 -7.14 14.59 -0.28
CA ILE A 445 -7.86 15.84 -0.57
C ILE A 445 -9.30 15.72 -0.04
N SER A 446 -9.87 16.80 0.50
CA SER A 446 -11.29 16.81 0.91
C SER A 446 -12.20 16.90 -0.33
N ILE A 447 -13.37 16.26 -0.30
CA ILE A 447 -14.34 16.34 -1.41
C ILE A 447 -14.74 17.79 -1.71
N ASP A 448 -14.82 18.64 -0.68
CA ASP A 448 -15.12 20.07 -0.82
C ASP A 448 -14.03 20.79 -1.61
N SER A 449 -12.77 20.59 -1.25
CA SER A 449 -11.62 21.15 -1.96
C SER A 449 -11.54 20.63 -3.40
N PHE A 450 -11.82 19.34 -3.60
CA PHE A 450 -11.79 18.70 -4.92
C PHE A 450 -12.88 19.28 -5.85
N CYS A 451 -14.14 19.30 -5.41
CA CYS A 451 -15.24 19.89 -6.18
C CYS A 451 -15.07 21.40 -6.39
N SER A 452 -14.50 22.14 -5.44
CA SER A 452 -14.32 23.61 -5.58
C SER A 452 -13.42 24.03 -6.76
N LEU A 453 -12.57 23.11 -7.23
CA LEU A 453 -11.65 23.32 -8.34
C LEU A 453 -12.20 22.75 -9.67
N LEU A 454 -13.39 22.13 -9.67
CA LEU A 454 -14.00 21.52 -10.86
C LEU A 454 -15.23 22.30 -11.35
N PRO A 455 -15.30 22.68 -12.63
CA PRO A 455 -16.42 23.45 -13.14
C PRO A 455 -17.69 22.58 -13.29
N LYS A 456 -18.78 23.03 -12.65
CA LYS A 456 -20.14 22.44 -12.77
C LYS A 456 -20.17 20.94 -12.41
N THR A 457 -19.63 20.58 -11.25
CA THR A 457 -19.66 19.21 -10.69
C THR A 457 -20.07 19.28 -9.23
N GLU A 458 -21.12 18.56 -8.83
CA GLU A 458 -21.54 18.47 -7.43
C GLU A 458 -20.84 17.32 -6.69
N LYS A 459 -20.94 17.30 -5.35
CA LYS A 459 -20.37 16.23 -4.52
C LYS A 459 -21.12 14.90 -4.72
N SER A 460 -22.43 15.00 -4.93
CA SER A 460 -23.35 13.92 -5.29
C SER A 460 -22.89 13.16 -6.54
N ASP A 461 -22.51 13.88 -7.61
CA ASP A 461 -22.06 13.30 -8.88
C ASP A 461 -20.88 12.34 -8.71
N ILE A 462 -19.97 12.65 -7.78
CA ILE A 462 -18.75 11.86 -7.52
C ILE A 462 -19.04 10.75 -6.52
N LEU A 463 -19.71 11.07 -5.41
CA LEU A 463 -19.92 10.13 -4.30
C LEU A 463 -20.89 9.00 -4.67
N ASN A 464 -21.89 9.27 -5.52
CA ASN A 464 -22.81 8.23 -5.99
C ASN A 464 -22.07 7.19 -6.85
N LEU A 465 -21.17 7.64 -7.73
CA LEU A 465 -20.39 6.77 -8.62
C LEU A 465 -19.18 6.09 -7.92
N GLU A 466 -18.81 6.51 -6.70
CA GLU A 466 -17.66 5.93 -5.99
C GLU A 466 -17.82 4.44 -5.74
N PHE A 467 -19.04 3.99 -5.40
CA PHE A 467 -19.32 2.57 -5.21
C PHE A 467 -19.35 1.78 -6.53
N ASP A 468 -19.96 2.33 -7.58
CA ASP A 468 -20.02 1.68 -8.91
C ASP A 468 -18.62 1.46 -9.49
N VAL A 469 -17.72 2.45 -9.31
CA VAL A 469 -16.31 2.33 -9.70
C VAL A 469 -15.61 1.26 -8.86
N LEU A 470 -15.81 1.23 -7.54
CA LEU A 470 -15.23 0.21 -6.65
C LEU A 470 -15.69 -1.21 -7.00
N GLN A 471 -16.98 -1.40 -7.28
CA GLN A 471 -17.56 -2.67 -7.69
C GLN A 471 -17.00 -3.13 -9.04
N SER A 472 -16.90 -2.23 -10.02
CA SER A 472 -16.32 -2.50 -11.34
C SER A 472 -14.83 -2.87 -11.25
N LEU A 473 -14.09 -2.25 -10.34
CA LEU A 473 -12.70 -2.59 -10.00
C LEU A 473 -12.56 -3.87 -9.17
N ARG A 474 -13.66 -4.58 -8.86
CA ARG A 474 -13.69 -5.76 -7.96
C ARG A 474 -13.00 -5.49 -6.62
N PHE A 475 -13.06 -4.26 -6.12
CA PHE A 475 -12.36 -3.75 -4.93
C PHE A 475 -10.81 -3.86 -4.98
N THR A 476 -10.22 -4.05 -6.17
CA THR A 476 -8.76 -4.21 -6.36
C THR A 476 -8.03 -2.88 -6.49
N LEU A 477 -7.89 -2.19 -5.35
CA LEU A 477 -7.31 -0.84 -5.28
C LEU A 477 -5.79 -0.77 -5.44
N LEU A 478 -5.06 -1.88 -5.25
CA LEU A 478 -3.61 -1.88 -5.42
C LEU A 478 -3.23 -1.97 -6.91
N VAL A 479 -2.41 -1.04 -7.37
CA VAL A 479 -1.84 -1.02 -8.72
C VAL A 479 -0.31 -1.03 -8.62
N HIS A 480 0.32 -1.98 -9.30
CA HIS A 480 1.77 -2.06 -9.41
C HIS A 480 2.25 -1.25 -10.61
N HIS A 481 2.91 -0.12 -10.34
CA HIS A 481 3.38 0.81 -11.37
C HIS A 481 4.83 0.55 -11.82
N PRO A 482 5.18 0.81 -13.09
CA PRO A 482 6.54 0.61 -13.62
C PRO A 482 7.60 1.57 -13.05
N PHE A 483 7.21 2.69 -12.43
CA PHE A 483 8.16 3.68 -11.88
C PHE A 483 9.06 3.12 -10.76
N ARG A 484 8.56 2.21 -9.93
CA ARG A 484 9.35 1.61 -8.83
C ARG A 484 10.36 0.58 -9.36
N PRO A 485 9.98 -0.35 -10.27
CA PRO A 485 10.96 -1.14 -11.03
C PRO A 485 11.98 -0.29 -11.78
N LEU A 486 11.58 0.80 -12.44
CA LEU A 486 12.50 1.70 -13.16
C LEU A 486 13.59 2.25 -12.24
N TYR A 487 13.23 2.72 -11.04
CA TYR A 487 14.20 3.18 -10.05
C TYR A 487 15.08 2.04 -9.51
N GLY A 488 14.54 0.82 -9.38
CA GLY A 488 15.33 -0.37 -9.07
C GLY A 488 16.38 -0.67 -10.14
N PHE A 489 16.00 -0.64 -11.42
CA PHE A 489 16.92 -0.84 -12.53
C PHE A 489 17.96 0.28 -12.65
N PHE A 490 17.62 1.53 -12.31
CA PHE A 490 18.59 2.63 -12.25
C PHE A 490 19.72 2.34 -11.24
N LEU A 491 19.40 1.85 -10.04
CA LEU A 491 20.39 1.46 -9.04
C LEU A 491 21.19 0.22 -9.46
N ASP A 492 20.53 -0.78 -10.06
CA ASP A 492 21.19 -2.02 -10.51
C ASP A 492 22.10 -1.77 -11.74
N LEU A 493 21.74 -0.85 -12.63
CA LEU A 493 22.58 -0.37 -13.73
C LEU A 493 23.89 0.24 -13.20
N GLN A 494 23.82 1.09 -12.17
CA GLN A 494 25.01 1.65 -11.52
C GLN A 494 25.88 0.53 -10.93
N GLN A 495 25.29 -0.40 -10.17
CA GLN A 495 26.02 -1.50 -9.55
C GLN A 495 26.71 -2.41 -10.59
N VAL A 496 26.06 -2.68 -11.73
CA VAL A 496 26.52 -3.66 -12.73
C VAL A 496 27.48 -3.08 -13.75
N LEU A 497 27.28 -1.82 -14.15
CA LEU A 497 28.08 -1.17 -15.19
C LEU A 497 29.25 -0.35 -14.64
N MET A 498 29.23 0.05 -13.37
CA MET A 498 30.22 0.97 -12.79
C MET A 498 31.14 0.34 -11.74
N HIS A 499 30.69 -0.70 -11.01
CA HIS A 499 31.45 -1.32 -9.93
C HIS A 499 31.93 -2.75 -10.27
N PRO A 500 33.17 -3.14 -9.89
CA PRO A 500 34.21 -2.33 -9.23
C PRO A 500 34.97 -1.39 -10.19
N THR A 501 34.85 -1.60 -11.50
CA THR A 501 35.42 -0.76 -12.56
C THR A 501 34.39 -0.58 -13.68
N PRO A 502 34.33 0.58 -14.35
CA PRO A 502 33.36 0.83 -15.41
C PRO A 502 33.56 -0.15 -16.58
N VAL A 503 32.49 -0.89 -16.91
CA VAL A 503 32.47 -1.89 -18.00
C VAL A 503 32.36 -1.23 -19.39
N MET A 504 32.02 0.06 -19.42
CA MET A 504 31.98 0.91 -20.61
C MET A 504 32.63 2.25 -20.27
N TYR A 505 33.59 2.71 -21.07
CA TYR A 505 34.39 3.90 -20.80
C TYR A 505 33.61 5.22 -20.95
N ASP A 506 32.43 5.16 -21.57
CA ASP A 506 31.57 6.28 -21.93
C ASP A 506 30.22 6.29 -21.18
N VAL A 507 30.09 5.45 -20.15
CA VAL A 507 28.88 5.37 -19.31
C VAL A 507 29.18 5.94 -17.92
N ASN A 508 28.75 7.19 -17.73
CA ASN A 508 28.96 8.00 -16.53
C ASN A 508 27.71 7.94 -15.63
N ILE A 509 27.81 8.42 -14.39
CA ILE A 509 26.61 8.60 -13.52
C ILE A 509 25.58 9.47 -14.24
N ASP A 510 26.03 10.54 -14.90
CA ASP A 510 25.17 11.47 -15.61
C ASP A 510 24.43 10.81 -16.78
N THR A 511 25.06 9.89 -17.53
CA THR A 511 24.40 9.22 -18.67
C THR A 511 23.38 8.18 -18.23
N ILE A 512 23.58 7.55 -17.06
CA ILE A 512 22.58 6.70 -16.42
C ILE A 512 21.44 7.56 -15.83
N GLY A 513 21.76 8.76 -15.34
CA GLY A 513 20.79 9.77 -14.89
C GLY A 513 19.87 10.26 -16.00
N THR A 514 20.42 10.71 -17.13
CA THR A 514 19.63 11.15 -18.29
C THR A 514 18.78 10.01 -18.84
N LEU A 515 19.33 8.79 -18.95
CA LEU A 515 18.57 7.60 -19.35
C LEU A 515 17.38 7.32 -18.41
N TYR A 516 17.53 7.48 -17.10
CA TYR A 516 16.43 7.33 -16.15
C TYR A 516 15.35 8.40 -16.32
N ASP A 517 15.72 9.67 -16.49
CA ASP A 517 14.74 10.75 -16.68
C ASP A 517 14.02 10.65 -18.05
N GLU A 518 14.72 10.24 -19.11
CA GLU A 518 14.13 9.93 -20.42
C GLU A 518 13.18 8.75 -20.33
N ALA A 519 13.58 7.63 -19.72
CA ALA A 519 12.71 6.47 -19.53
C ALA A 519 11.50 6.79 -18.64
N LYS A 520 11.67 7.65 -17.63
CA LYS A 520 10.57 8.13 -16.78
C LYS A 520 9.62 9.02 -17.57
N LYS A 521 10.10 9.87 -18.49
CA LYS A 521 9.26 10.62 -19.42
C LYS A 521 8.50 9.67 -20.35
N TRP A 522 9.19 8.69 -20.94
CA TRP A 522 8.61 7.66 -21.80
C TRP A 522 7.46 6.91 -21.13
N LEU A 523 7.61 6.54 -19.85
CA LEU A 523 6.54 5.89 -19.09
C LEU A 523 5.28 6.78 -18.96
N ASN A 524 5.44 8.10 -18.79
CA ASN A 524 4.30 9.02 -18.70
C ASN A 524 3.65 9.26 -20.07
N ASP A 525 4.45 9.40 -21.13
CA ASP A 525 3.99 9.78 -22.48
C ASP A 525 3.39 8.61 -23.27
N TYR A 526 3.87 7.38 -23.05
CA TYR A 526 3.48 6.18 -23.80
C TYR A 526 2.84 5.08 -22.92
N ALA A 527 3.48 4.71 -21.81
CA ALA A 527 3.05 3.51 -21.06
C ALA A 527 1.76 3.71 -20.24
N LEU A 528 1.48 4.92 -19.74
CA LEU A 528 0.23 5.18 -18.99
C LEU A 528 -1.02 5.17 -19.88
N LEU A 529 -0.89 5.58 -21.15
CA LEU A 529 -2.03 5.77 -22.07
C LEU A 529 -2.23 4.60 -23.03
N SER A 530 -1.46 3.52 -22.91
CA SER A 530 -1.56 2.34 -23.77
C SER A 530 -1.98 1.10 -22.97
N ASP A 531 -2.36 0.03 -23.68
CA ASP A 531 -2.80 -1.23 -23.09
C ASP A 531 -1.67 -2.05 -22.43
N VAL A 532 -0.43 -1.55 -22.40
CA VAL A 532 0.72 -2.30 -21.88
C VAL A 532 0.57 -2.75 -20.43
N ALA A 533 -0.20 -2.01 -19.62
CA ALA A 533 -0.50 -2.37 -18.23
C ALA A 533 -1.35 -3.65 -18.08
N PHE A 534 -2.04 -4.07 -19.15
CA PHE A 534 -2.80 -5.31 -19.22
C PHE A 534 -2.03 -6.48 -19.85
N LEU A 535 -0.99 -6.21 -20.63
CA LEU A 535 -0.29 -7.21 -21.44
C LEU A 535 1.11 -7.57 -20.91
N PHE A 536 1.71 -6.71 -20.08
CA PHE A 536 3.09 -6.84 -19.60
C PHE A 536 3.21 -6.55 -18.10
N THR A 537 4.21 -7.15 -17.47
CA THR A 537 4.51 -6.90 -16.06
C THR A 537 5.19 -5.53 -15.87
N PRO A 538 5.02 -4.86 -14.72
CA PRO A 538 5.64 -3.56 -14.46
C PRO A 538 7.18 -3.52 -14.64
N PRO A 539 7.95 -4.57 -14.30
CA PRO A 539 9.38 -4.64 -14.63
C PRO A 539 9.66 -4.74 -16.14
N GLN A 540 8.87 -5.49 -16.91
CA GLN A 540 9.02 -5.56 -18.37
C GLN A 540 8.74 -4.21 -19.03
N ILE A 541 7.71 -3.49 -18.57
CA ILE A 541 7.38 -2.14 -19.05
C ILE A 541 8.51 -1.14 -18.72
N ALA A 542 9.11 -1.24 -17.52
CA ALA A 542 10.26 -0.41 -17.15
C ALA A 542 11.53 -0.72 -17.97
N LEU A 543 11.80 -2.00 -18.26
CA LEU A 543 12.89 -2.40 -19.16
C LEU A 543 12.62 -1.96 -20.61
N ALA A 544 11.37 -1.97 -21.06
CA ALA A 544 10.99 -1.47 -22.37
C ALA A 544 11.28 0.03 -22.53
N ALA A 545 10.97 0.84 -21.51
CA ALA A 545 11.32 2.26 -21.49
C ALA A 545 12.85 2.47 -21.59
N LEU A 546 13.64 1.76 -20.77
CA LEU A 546 15.10 1.84 -20.80
C LEU A 546 15.70 1.38 -22.14
N TYR A 547 15.19 0.29 -22.72
CA TYR A 547 15.68 -0.26 -23.97
C TYR A 547 15.35 0.64 -25.18
N ASP A 548 14.21 1.34 -25.15
CA ASP A 548 13.82 2.28 -26.21
C ASP A 548 14.62 3.59 -26.14
N CYS A 549 14.88 4.12 -24.94
CA CYS A 549 15.72 5.31 -24.75
C CYS A 549 17.20 5.02 -25.05
N ASN A 550 17.75 3.91 -24.56
CA ASN A 550 19.13 3.52 -24.87
C ASN A 550 19.28 1.99 -24.99
N LYS A 551 19.09 1.51 -26.22
CA LYS A 551 19.28 0.10 -26.60
C LYS A 551 20.68 -0.41 -26.25
N ARG A 552 21.74 0.37 -26.46
CA ARG A 552 23.14 -0.07 -26.26
C ARG A 552 23.44 -0.36 -24.79
N VAL A 553 23.16 0.59 -23.90
CA VAL A 553 23.38 0.46 -22.45
C VAL A 553 22.51 -0.66 -21.87
N THR A 554 21.21 -0.68 -22.21
CA THR A 554 20.27 -1.66 -21.68
C THR A 554 20.58 -3.09 -22.16
N ASN A 555 20.95 -3.27 -23.43
CA ASN A 555 21.37 -4.57 -23.96
C ASN A 555 22.66 -5.08 -23.31
N ARG A 556 23.66 -4.21 -23.10
CA ARG A 556 24.90 -4.57 -22.38
C ARG A 556 24.62 -4.99 -20.93
N TYR A 557 23.78 -4.24 -20.22
CA TYR A 557 23.34 -4.57 -18.87
C TYR A 557 22.63 -5.93 -18.79
N LEU A 558 21.65 -6.18 -19.68
CA LEU A 558 20.93 -7.46 -19.73
C LEU A 558 21.88 -8.62 -20.07
N LYS A 559 22.77 -8.46 -21.06
CA LYS A 559 23.81 -9.46 -21.37
C LYS A 559 24.63 -9.80 -20.13
N ILE A 560 25.14 -8.81 -19.39
CA ILE A 560 25.94 -9.08 -18.17
C ILE A 560 25.11 -9.80 -17.09
N LYS A 561 23.83 -9.43 -16.89
CA LYS A 561 22.94 -10.09 -15.92
C LYS A 561 22.67 -11.55 -16.24
N PHE A 562 22.38 -11.87 -17.50
CA PHE A 562 22.08 -13.24 -17.92
C PHE A 562 23.35 -14.09 -18.17
N SER A 563 24.48 -13.48 -18.59
CA SER A 563 25.77 -14.17 -18.72
C SER A 563 26.44 -14.49 -17.38
N LYS A 564 26.23 -13.70 -16.31
CA LYS A 564 26.70 -14.05 -14.95
C LYS A 564 26.05 -15.30 -14.36
N SER A 565 25.04 -15.86 -15.02
CA SER A 565 24.46 -17.17 -14.69
C SER A 565 25.20 -18.35 -15.34
N ASN A 566 26.26 -18.10 -16.11
CA ASN A 566 26.91 -19.07 -16.99
C ASN A 566 28.44 -19.02 -16.81
N ASP A 567 28.91 -19.31 -15.61
CA ASP A 567 30.34 -19.39 -15.30
C ASP A 567 30.90 -20.69 -15.89
N GLY A 568 31.60 -20.58 -17.03
CA GLY A 568 32.16 -21.73 -17.74
C GLY A 568 31.76 -21.90 -19.21
N THR A 569 31.79 -20.85 -20.03
CA THR A 569 32.19 -20.99 -21.46
C THR A 569 32.57 -19.63 -22.05
N HIS A 570 33.81 -19.52 -22.52
CA HIS A 570 34.28 -18.37 -23.29
C HIS A 570 33.70 -18.45 -24.71
N LEU A 571 33.23 -17.35 -25.28
CA LEU A 571 32.85 -17.29 -26.69
C LEU A 571 33.08 -15.90 -27.27
N GLU A 572 33.56 -15.90 -28.52
CA GLU A 572 34.27 -14.78 -29.13
C GLU A 572 33.33 -13.73 -29.74
N SER A 573 33.88 -12.53 -29.97
CA SER A 573 33.18 -11.42 -30.59
C SER A 573 32.93 -11.66 -32.08
N ILE A 574 31.68 -11.54 -32.52
CA ILE A 574 31.34 -11.37 -33.94
C ILE A 574 30.99 -9.90 -34.17
N THR A 575 31.54 -9.34 -35.24
CA THR A 575 31.36 -7.97 -35.72
C THR A 575 29.93 -7.72 -36.20
N GLU A 576 29.39 -6.53 -35.89
CA GLU A 576 28.15 -6.03 -36.50
C GLU A 576 28.51 -5.39 -37.87
N GLU A 577 27.86 -5.84 -38.95
CA GLU A 577 27.79 -5.09 -40.22
C GLU A 577 26.38 -4.52 -40.36
N ASP A 578 26.29 -3.20 -40.51
CA ASP A 578 25.03 -2.48 -40.75
C ASP A 578 24.61 -2.59 -42.23
N PRO A 579 23.31 -2.75 -42.55
CA PRO A 579 22.82 -2.70 -43.92
C PRO A 579 22.43 -1.27 -44.34
N GLU A 580 23.14 -0.71 -45.33
CA GLU A 580 22.70 0.47 -46.10
C GLU A 580 21.66 0.13 -47.19
N GLU A 581 21.01 1.16 -47.73
CA GLU A 581 19.77 1.08 -48.52
C GLU A 581 19.94 0.84 -50.03
N THR A 582 18.86 0.32 -50.65
CA THR A 582 18.55 0.27 -52.10
C THR A 582 19.50 -0.59 -52.98
N SER A 583 19.04 -1.35 -53.99
CA SER A 583 17.97 -1.11 -54.97
C SER A 583 17.61 -2.39 -55.76
N GLU A 584 16.41 -2.43 -56.35
CA GLU A 584 15.99 -3.18 -57.58
C GLU A 584 16.26 -4.70 -57.74
N GLY A 585 15.26 -5.45 -58.24
CA GLY A 585 15.50 -6.73 -58.93
C GLY A 585 14.45 -7.83 -58.73
N LYS A 586 13.52 -7.96 -59.68
CA LYS A 586 12.50 -9.04 -59.77
C LYS A 586 13.12 -10.45 -59.87
N GLY A 587 12.42 -11.48 -59.37
CA GLY A 587 12.55 -12.86 -59.92
C GLY A 587 12.08 -14.02 -59.04
N GLU A 588 10.90 -14.58 -59.35
CA GLU A 588 10.53 -16.02 -59.32
C GLU A 588 10.70 -16.83 -58.01
N ASN A 589 9.62 -17.26 -57.34
CA ASN A 589 8.75 -18.44 -57.60
C ASN A 589 9.38 -19.82 -57.29
N MET A 590 8.96 -20.44 -56.17
CA MET A 590 8.29 -21.76 -56.10
C MET A 590 8.03 -22.16 -54.64
N ASP A 591 6.75 -22.24 -54.24
CA ASP A 591 5.97 -23.49 -54.03
C ASP A 591 6.26 -24.21 -52.70
N THR A 592 5.48 -23.91 -51.66
CA THR A 592 4.26 -24.63 -51.24
C THR A 592 4.49 -25.96 -50.51
N LYS A 593 4.16 -25.96 -49.20
CA LYS A 593 3.04 -26.77 -48.67
C LYS A 593 2.69 -26.40 -47.23
N ALA A 594 1.40 -26.18 -47.00
CA ALA A 594 0.82 -26.08 -45.67
C ALA A 594 0.65 -27.47 -45.04
N THR A 595 0.71 -27.55 -43.71
CA THR A 595 0.04 -28.60 -42.92
C THR A 595 -0.02 -28.18 -41.46
N ASP A 596 -1.16 -27.63 -41.03
CA ASP A 596 -1.64 -27.84 -39.67
C ASP A 596 -2.05 -29.32 -39.53
N PRO A 597 -1.92 -29.94 -38.34
CA PRO A 597 -3.06 -29.85 -37.43
C PRO A 597 -2.70 -29.64 -35.95
N GLU A 598 -3.70 -29.12 -35.23
CA GLU A 598 -3.71 -28.91 -33.79
C GLU A 598 -3.59 -30.20 -32.96
N ASN A 599 -3.21 -29.99 -31.68
CA ASN A 599 -3.31 -30.84 -30.49
C ASN A 599 -2.02 -31.48 -29.93
N LYS A 600 -1.47 -30.81 -28.91
CA LYS A 600 -1.03 -31.48 -27.68
C LYS A 600 -1.06 -30.55 -26.47
N VAL A 601 -1.99 -30.84 -25.56
CA VAL A 601 -2.18 -30.13 -24.29
C VAL A 601 -1.12 -30.56 -23.26
N SER A 602 -0.57 -29.56 -22.55
CA SER A 602 0.11 -29.63 -21.24
C SER A 602 1.17 -30.71 -20.97
N GLN A 603 2.45 -30.30 -21.01
CA GLN A 603 3.45 -30.77 -20.05
C GLN A 603 4.21 -29.57 -19.44
N LYS A 604 4.60 -29.68 -18.16
CA LYS A 604 5.28 -28.61 -17.40
C LYS A 604 6.65 -28.28 -18.03
N PRO A 605 7.06 -27.01 -18.17
CA PRO A 605 8.42 -26.72 -18.59
C PRO A 605 9.41 -27.04 -17.46
N HIS A 606 10.26 -28.05 -17.69
CA HIS A 606 11.56 -28.15 -17.03
C HIS A 606 12.45 -26.96 -17.42
N GLY A 607 13.47 -26.68 -16.60
CA GLY A 607 14.23 -25.42 -16.64
C GLY A 607 14.75 -25.02 -18.02
N GLN A 608 14.36 -23.84 -18.48
CA GLN A 608 14.90 -23.20 -19.68
C GLN A 608 16.34 -22.72 -19.43
N SER A 609 17.20 -22.76 -20.46
CA SER A 609 18.56 -22.23 -20.36
C SER A 609 18.56 -20.70 -20.21
N PRO A 610 19.56 -20.10 -19.52
CA PRO A 610 19.63 -18.64 -19.32
C PRO A 610 19.65 -17.83 -20.62
N VAL A 611 20.18 -18.41 -21.70
CA VAL A 611 20.26 -17.80 -23.04
C VAL A 611 18.87 -17.70 -23.68
N ASN A 612 18.07 -18.76 -23.61
CA ASN A 612 16.71 -18.78 -24.17
C ASN A 612 15.80 -17.77 -23.44
N LEU A 613 15.94 -17.66 -22.11
CA LEU A 613 15.25 -16.68 -21.27
C LEU A 613 15.61 -15.23 -21.65
N TYR A 614 16.88 -14.94 -21.94
CA TYR A 614 17.31 -13.63 -22.40
C TYR A 614 16.69 -13.26 -23.76
N GLU A 615 16.66 -14.18 -24.72
CA GLU A 615 16.02 -13.94 -26.02
C GLU A 615 14.52 -13.69 -25.90
N GLU A 616 13.82 -14.50 -25.10
CA GLU A 616 12.37 -14.36 -24.86
C GLU A 616 12.05 -13.02 -24.18
N LEU A 617 12.88 -12.59 -23.22
CA LEU A 617 12.77 -11.29 -22.59
C LEU A 617 12.97 -10.14 -23.60
N VAL A 618 13.96 -10.21 -24.47
CA VAL A 618 14.21 -9.18 -25.50
C VAL A 618 13.08 -9.14 -26.54
N LYS A 619 12.54 -10.30 -26.95
CA LYS A 619 11.34 -10.38 -27.81
C LYS A 619 10.14 -9.73 -27.12
N THR A 620 9.93 -10.01 -25.84
CA THR A 620 8.84 -9.43 -25.01
C THR A 620 8.98 -7.91 -24.87
N ILE A 621 10.20 -7.40 -24.62
CA ILE A 621 10.51 -5.97 -24.54
C ILE A 621 10.16 -5.27 -25.86
N ARG A 622 10.59 -5.81 -27.01
CA ARG A 622 10.28 -5.22 -28.33
C ARG A 622 8.77 -5.17 -28.59
N ARG A 623 8.03 -6.23 -28.23
CA ARG A 623 6.57 -6.25 -28.30
C ARG A 623 5.93 -5.17 -27.42
N CYS A 624 6.44 -4.97 -26.20
CA CYS A 624 5.97 -3.92 -25.29
C CYS A 624 6.21 -2.51 -25.86
N ILE A 625 7.37 -2.26 -26.49
CA ILE A 625 7.67 -0.97 -27.14
C ILE A 625 6.72 -0.71 -28.31
N SER A 626 6.46 -1.73 -29.14
CA SER A 626 5.53 -1.62 -30.26
C SER A 626 4.13 -1.24 -29.80
N VAL A 627 3.58 -1.95 -28.81
CA VAL A 627 2.25 -1.63 -28.25
C VAL A 627 2.21 -0.26 -27.57
N ALA A 628 3.26 0.13 -26.83
CA ALA A 628 3.31 1.43 -26.17
C ALA A 628 3.34 2.62 -27.16
N LYS A 629 3.96 2.43 -28.33
CA LYS A 629 4.09 3.47 -29.36
C LYS A 629 2.90 3.55 -30.32
N THR A 630 2.00 2.57 -30.34
CA THR A 630 0.75 2.63 -31.10
C THR A 630 -0.16 3.72 -30.53
N LYS A 631 -0.04 4.94 -31.06
CA LYS A 631 -0.89 6.07 -30.68
C LYS A 631 -2.21 6.01 -31.44
N ILE A 632 -3.31 6.01 -30.70
CA ILE A 632 -4.61 6.41 -31.23
C ILE A 632 -4.63 7.93 -31.25
N GLU A 633 -4.63 8.54 -32.43
CA GLU A 633 -4.81 9.98 -32.59
C GLU A 633 -6.27 10.34 -32.31
N THR A 634 -6.48 11.42 -31.55
CA THR A 634 -7.80 11.87 -31.10
C THR A 634 -7.95 13.37 -31.34
N SER A 635 -8.81 13.78 -32.28
CA SER A 635 -9.13 15.20 -32.42
C SER A 635 -10.13 15.65 -31.35
N ARG A 636 -9.97 16.88 -30.86
CA ARG A 636 -10.93 17.50 -29.94
C ARG A 636 -12.31 17.68 -30.60
N GLU A 637 -12.34 17.89 -31.92
CA GLU A 637 -13.57 18.12 -32.68
C GLU A 637 -14.37 16.82 -32.82
N GLU A 638 -13.72 15.74 -33.25
CA GLU A 638 -14.28 14.37 -33.25
C GLU A 638 -14.83 13.98 -31.87
N CYS A 639 -14.06 14.24 -30.80
CA CYS A 639 -14.50 13.93 -29.44
C CYS A 639 -15.75 14.72 -29.03
N ILE A 640 -15.95 15.94 -29.52
CA ILE A 640 -17.17 16.73 -29.28
C ILE A 640 -18.36 16.16 -30.06
N GLU A 641 -18.16 15.53 -31.22
CA GLU A 641 -19.22 14.84 -31.95
C GLU A 641 -19.61 13.53 -31.28
N ILE A 642 -18.64 12.73 -30.87
CA ILE A 642 -18.86 11.49 -30.11
C ILE A 642 -19.53 11.79 -28.75
N ASP A 643 -19.17 12.88 -28.07
CA ASP A 643 -19.80 13.33 -26.84
C ASP A 643 -21.31 13.63 -27.03
N LYS A 644 -21.68 14.29 -28.14
CA LYS A 644 -23.10 14.52 -28.48
C LYS A 644 -23.85 13.19 -28.66
N LYS A 645 -23.26 12.21 -29.37
CA LYS A 645 -23.83 10.87 -29.53
C LYS A 645 -24.04 10.20 -28.17
N CYS A 646 -23.01 10.18 -27.32
CA CYS A 646 -23.06 9.68 -25.93
C CYS A 646 -24.20 10.31 -25.12
N VAL A 647 -24.30 11.64 -25.09
CA VAL A 647 -25.32 12.37 -24.32
C VAL A 647 -26.73 12.06 -24.82
N TYR A 648 -26.92 11.86 -26.14
CA TYR A 648 -28.20 11.45 -26.72
C TYR A 648 -28.58 10.01 -26.37
N VAL A 649 -27.64 9.08 -26.42
CA VAL A 649 -27.82 7.67 -25.99
C VAL A 649 -28.17 7.58 -24.50
N LEU A 650 -27.52 8.38 -23.65
CA LEU A 650 -27.80 8.44 -22.21
C LEU A 650 -29.12 9.14 -21.88
N ASN A 651 -29.67 9.97 -22.77
CA ASN A 651 -30.90 10.75 -22.53
C ASN A 651 -31.91 10.57 -23.68
N PRO A 652 -32.40 9.34 -23.97
CA PRO A 652 -33.24 9.06 -25.13
C PRO A 652 -34.52 9.93 -25.16
N GLY A 653 -35.09 10.26 -24.00
CA GLY A 653 -36.26 11.13 -23.90
C GLY A 653 -36.06 12.56 -24.42
N LYS A 654 -34.83 13.09 -24.42
CA LYS A 654 -34.54 14.40 -25.05
C LYS A 654 -34.50 14.29 -26.57
N VAL A 655 -33.96 13.18 -27.09
CA VAL A 655 -33.88 12.87 -28.53
C VAL A 655 -35.29 12.67 -29.09
N LEU A 656 -36.10 11.84 -28.43
CA LEU A 656 -37.49 11.57 -28.78
C LEU A 656 -38.32 12.87 -28.80
N LYS A 657 -38.25 13.69 -27.74
CA LYS A 657 -38.94 15.00 -27.72
C LYS A 657 -38.47 15.95 -28.83
N LYS A 658 -37.17 15.95 -29.19
CA LYS A 658 -36.64 16.77 -30.29
C LYS A 658 -37.12 16.30 -31.67
N LYS A 659 -37.07 14.98 -31.96
CA LYS A 659 -37.60 14.44 -33.23
C LYS A 659 -39.11 14.58 -33.34
N LEU A 660 -39.85 14.32 -32.26
CA LEU A 660 -41.31 14.45 -32.24
C LEU A 660 -41.75 15.92 -32.43
N LYS A 661 -40.99 16.89 -31.89
CA LYS A 661 -41.21 18.31 -32.20
C LYS A 661 -40.94 18.63 -33.68
N ALA A 662 -39.84 18.13 -34.26
CA ALA A 662 -39.50 18.35 -35.66
C ALA A 662 -40.57 17.77 -36.62
N LEU A 663 -41.02 16.54 -36.37
CA LEU A 663 -42.11 15.89 -37.11
C LEU A 663 -43.41 16.68 -36.97
N SER A 664 -43.76 17.14 -35.76
CA SER A 664 -44.97 17.96 -35.55
C SER A 664 -44.93 19.32 -36.26
N SER A 665 -43.74 19.88 -36.51
CA SER A 665 -43.61 21.12 -37.32
C SER A 665 -43.74 20.86 -38.81
N GLU A 666 -43.27 19.72 -39.34
CA GLU A 666 -43.44 19.35 -40.75
C GLU A 666 -44.93 19.15 -41.10
N THR A 667 -45.74 18.61 -40.18
CA THR A 667 -47.19 18.45 -40.35
C THR A 667 -48.02 19.74 -40.28
N VAL A 668 -47.42 20.88 -39.88
CA VAL A 668 -48.11 22.18 -39.81
C VAL A 668 -47.81 23.06 -41.04
N THR A 669 -46.87 22.64 -41.89
CA THR A 669 -46.42 23.39 -43.09
C THR A 669 -46.85 22.80 -44.43
N ASN A 670 -47.70 21.77 -44.43
CA ASN A 670 -48.31 21.14 -45.62
C ASN A 670 -49.81 21.40 -45.66
#